data_AF-U3CBL0-F1
#
_entry.id   AF-U3CBL0-F1
#
_cell.length_a   1.000
_cell.length_b   1.000
_cell.length_c   1.000
_cell.angle_alpha   90.00
_cell.angle_beta   90.00
_cell.angle_gamma   90.00
#
_symmetry.space_group_name_H-M   'P 1'
#
loop_
_entity.id
_entity.type
_entity.pdbx_description
1 polymer ?
#
loop_
_entity_poly.entity_id
_entity_poly.type
_entity_poly.pdbx_seq_one_letter_code
_entity_poly.pdbx_strand_id
1 'polypeptide(L)'
;MLFSRYIAFLVLNLVFFLIMFISTAFANQPCNIAALRLAEDLPEQVAVAGQECYQSWFSAPDEVLEDIYSEASLDKIQVALKHEISQYQGKIEQASRLERLGEFVRAAYYVRYNAKAPAFSEALSQRFAQVTNQFLENPYALQLGQEQVEAMNSLTLMVDNVKQLPLTMDSMMRTLEHFNTDMAKQPQWVEGVNNLFRAMAGHSTYDEFYTYMSTHNQHIRVLSDFARNNEWALGTEVDFLVYNAIRETGRLLASPYSSTRQAALDEMQNVMQRYPLGSEHERLWLAAVEMLNFYMPEGLNGLDLGLAKQQIQIRILPNYYECQGSARIRSQDLTLEQTLEACQRLADKENDFHQLTKTGFQPVEEDNNKHVEVDVFANKKDYGYYSSFLFNNTTNNGGQYLEGDPSQVDNVARFVAYRYENEQALAILNLEHEYVHYLDARFNQYGSFHDNLAYGHIVWWLEGFAEYMHYKQDYQAAISSIQTQKWSLSDVFATTYEDDANRIYRWGYLAVRFMFEKHPQEIESLLTYSRAGEFSSWAEHTQQLGEQLNEEFSQWLETLNTETSPSDSSPPIEAEEEQESGKETHPQQDDLTPVVLEPTQMTTLKVHQRRYAAIYVPEGVKEIRVWVMNESRVEPGKDLNLYASFDVWPTTEQYYWASQNTDSNEYLQIPALKEGYLHFLLNADSLGEDVDMVVYFHYGQ
;
A
#
# COMPACT_ATOMS: atom_id res chain seq x y z
N MET A 1 -41.45 44.43 -53.15
CA MET A 1 -41.59 43.02 -52.69
C MET A 1 -40.27 42.40 -52.20
N LEU A 2 -39.43 43.18 -51.51
CA LEU A 2 -38.21 42.69 -50.83
C LEU A 2 -38.13 43.14 -49.36
N PHE A 3 -39.16 43.83 -48.86
CA PHE A 3 -39.19 44.40 -47.50
C PHE A 3 -40.12 43.66 -46.52
N SER A 4 -40.92 42.69 -46.99
CA SER A 4 -41.82 41.91 -46.11
C SER A 4 -41.22 40.57 -45.64
N ARG A 5 -40.03 40.20 -46.12
CA ARG A 5 -39.33 38.96 -45.72
C ARG A 5 -38.27 39.16 -44.65
N TYR A 6 -37.85 40.41 -44.39
CA TYR A 6 -36.84 40.72 -43.37
C TYR A 6 -37.40 40.87 -41.95
N ILE A 7 -38.69 41.20 -41.79
CA ILE A 7 -39.31 41.32 -40.45
C ILE A 7 -39.74 39.95 -39.90
N ALA A 8 -40.16 39.01 -40.77
CA ALA A 8 -40.50 37.65 -40.36
C ALA A 8 -39.27 36.84 -39.92
N PHE A 9 -38.08 37.12 -40.48
CA PHE A 9 -36.84 36.45 -40.08
C PHE A 9 -36.21 37.03 -38.81
N LEU A 10 -36.44 38.32 -38.51
CA LEU A 10 -35.96 38.92 -37.25
C LEU A 10 -36.81 38.53 -36.04
N VAL A 11 -38.13 38.38 -36.18
CA VAL A 11 -39.00 37.95 -35.07
C VAL A 11 -38.81 36.45 -34.76
N LEU A 12 -38.51 35.62 -35.77
CA LEU A 12 -38.22 34.20 -35.54
C LEU A 12 -36.85 33.97 -34.86
N ASN A 13 -35.85 34.80 -35.16
CA ASN A 13 -34.54 34.73 -34.51
C ASN A 13 -34.53 35.36 -33.11
N LEU A 14 -35.37 36.36 -32.81
CA LEU A 14 -35.47 36.89 -31.44
C LEU A 14 -36.20 35.93 -30.48
N VAL A 15 -37.15 35.13 -30.99
CA VAL A 15 -37.81 34.06 -30.20
C VAL A 15 -36.88 32.86 -30.02
N PHE A 16 -36.03 32.54 -30.99
CA PHE A 16 -34.98 31.52 -30.81
C PHE A 16 -33.85 31.97 -29.87
N PHE A 17 -33.49 33.27 -29.86
CA PHE A 17 -32.50 33.81 -28.93
C PHE A 17 -33.03 34.01 -27.50
N LEU A 18 -34.35 34.22 -27.31
CA LEU A 18 -34.93 34.22 -25.96
C LEU A 18 -35.25 32.81 -25.43
N ILE A 19 -35.39 31.80 -26.30
CA ILE A 19 -35.56 30.39 -25.89
C ILE A 19 -34.21 29.70 -25.65
N MET A 20 -33.10 30.23 -26.18
CA MET A 20 -31.73 29.80 -25.82
C MET A 20 -31.13 30.52 -24.58
N PHE A 21 -31.84 31.49 -24.00
CA PHE A 21 -31.49 32.11 -22.71
C PHE A 21 -32.49 31.79 -21.60
N ILE A 22 -33.30 30.74 -21.80
CA ILE A 22 -33.64 29.85 -20.70
C ILE A 22 -32.63 28.71 -20.82
N SER A 23 -31.39 29.05 -20.50
CA SER A 23 -30.58 28.12 -19.73
C SER A 23 -31.50 27.67 -18.61
N THR A 24 -32.04 26.45 -18.75
CA THR A 24 -32.27 25.63 -17.58
C THR A 24 -30.93 25.66 -16.88
N ALA A 25 -30.83 26.54 -15.88
CA ALA A 25 -29.99 26.30 -14.76
C ALA A 25 -30.27 24.83 -14.42
N PHE A 26 -29.36 23.94 -14.80
CA PHE A 26 -29.11 22.80 -13.95
C PHE A 26 -28.86 23.46 -12.60
N ALA A 27 -29.92 23.52 -11.79
CA ALA A 27 -29.79 23.89 -10.41
C ALA A 27 -28.63 23.05 -9.90
N ASN A 28 -27.60 23.69 -9.35
CA ASN A 28 -26.49 23.01 -8.69
C ASN A 28 -27.07 21.84 -7.91
N GLN A 29 -26.77 20.63 -8.36
CA GLN A 29 -27.21 19.38 -7.74
C GLN A 29 -26.81 19.39 -6.24
N PRO A 30 -27.59 18.75 -5.35
CA PRO A 30 -27.50 18.87 -3.89
C PRO A 30 -26.26 18.18 -3.27
N CYS A 31 -25.11 18.20 -3.95
CA CYS A 31 -23.84 17.68 -3.42
C CYS A 31 -23.14 18.64 -2.46
N ASN A 32 -23.61 19.90 -2.40
CA ASN A 32 -23.03 20.88 -1.50
C ASN A 32 -23.31 20.46 -0.06
N ILE A 33 -22.26 20.15 0.70
CA ILE A 33 -22.33 19.89 2.15
C ILE A 33 -23.16 20.97 2.87
N ALA A 34 -23.03 22.24 2.50
CA ALA A 34 -23.83 23.32 3.08
C ALA A 34 -25.34 23.18 2.79
N ALA A 35 -25.73 22.60 1.65
CA ALA A 35 -27.13 22.31 1.35
C ALA A 35 -27.66 21.13 2.17
N LEU A 36 -26.86 20.06 2.33
CA LEU A 36 -27.22 18.91 3.18
C LEU A 36 -27.38 19.30 4.65
N ARG A 37 -26.54 20.21 5.14
CA ARG A 37 -26.66 20.77 6.51
C ARG A 37 -27.97 21.54 6.73
N LEU A 38 -28.58 22.05 5.67
CA LEU A 38 -29.87 22.76 5.70
C LEU A 38 -31.06 21.85 5.34
N ALA A 39 -30.82 20.56 5.11
CA ALA A 39 -31.86 19.61 4.72
C ALA A 39 -32.87 19.36 5.84
N GLU A 40 -34.15 19.61 5.59
CA GLU A 40 -35.23 19.21 6.51
C GLU A 40 -35.36 17.68 6.60
N ASP A 41 -35.21 17.00 5.46
CA ASP A 41 -35.22 15.54 5.32
C ASP A 41 -33.89 15.06 4.74
N LEU A 42 -32.87 14.98 5.59
CA LEU A 42 -31.54 14.53 5.21
C LEU A 42 -31.56 13.13 4.56
N PRO A 43 -32.26 12.10 5.11
CA PRO A 43 -32.33 10.79 4.47
C PRO A 43 -32.89 10.82 3.05
N GLU A 44 -33.96 11.57 2.78
CA GLU A 44 -34.50 11.66 1.42
C GLU A 44 -33.54 12.38 0.48
N GLN A 45 -32.89 13.46 0.92
CA GLN A 45 -31.91 14.17 0.11
C GLN A 45 -30.70 13.30 -0.27
N VAL A 46 -30.22 12.49 0.67
CA VAL A 46 -29.16 11.50 0.41
C VAL A 46 -29.65 10.44 -0.57
N ALA A 47 -30.85 9.88 -0.36
CA ALA A 47 -31.37 8.79 -1.19
C ALA A 47 -31.59 9.18 -2.67
N VAL A 48 -31.82 10.48 -2.96
CA VAL A 48 -31.99 10.98 -4.34
C VAL A 48 -30.77 11.66 -4.93
N ALA A 49 -29.66 11.75 -4.18
CA ALA A 49 -28.42 12.39 -4.65
C ALA A 49 -27.81 11.66 -5.87
N GLY A 50 -27.11 12.40 -6.74
CA GLY A 50 -26.32 11.81 -7.81
C GLY A 50 -25.00 11.20 -7.29
N GLN A 51 -24.45 10.23 -8.01
CA GLN A 51 -23.17 9.59 -7.67
C GLN A 51 -22.00 10.60 -7.65
N GLU A 52 -22.10 11.69 -8.41
CA GLU A 52 -21.14 12.80 -8.40
C GLU A 52 -20.98 13.45 -7.01
N CYS A 53 -21.90 13.21 -6.08
CA CYS A 53 -21.82 13.72 -4.72
C CYS A 53 -20.83 12.96 -3.82
N TYR A 54 -20.44 11.72 -4.16
CA TYR A 54 -19.66 10.86 -3.27
C TYR A 54 -18.31 11.48 -2.93
N GLN A 55 -17.59 12.02 -3.91
CA GLN A 55 -16.32 12.70 -3.67
C GLN A 55 -16.46 13.82 -2.61
N SER A 56 -17.53 14.61 -2.68
CA SER A 56 -17.76 15.69 -1.71
C SER A 56 -18.10 15.19 -0.31
N TRP A 57 -18.68 14.00 -0.19
CA TRP A 57 -19.01 13.38 1.09
C TRP A 57 -17.75 12.83 1.77
N PHE A 58 -16.94 12.08 1.03
CA PHE A 58 -15.67 11.55 1.54
C PHE A 58 -14.62 12.64 1.79
N SER A 59 -14.69 13.78 1.09
CA SER A 59 -13.82 14.93 1.32
C SER A 59 -14.46 16.02 2.22
N ALA A 60 -15.52 15.70 2.97
CA ALA A 60 -16.20 16.68 3.78
C ALA A 60 -15.27 17.21 4.90
N PRO A 61 -15.32 18.52 5.21
CA PRO A 61 -14.45 19.10 6.23
C PRO A 61 -14.93 18.76 7.65
N ASP A 62 -14.03 18.77 8.63
CA ASP A 62 -14.28 18.35 10.02
C ASP A 62 -15.50 19.04 10.68
N GLU A 63 -15.94 20.21 10.20
CA GLU A 63 -17.12 20.87 10.76
C GLU A 63 -18.43 20.10 10.57
N VAL A 64 -18.46 19.08 9.71
CA VAL A 64 -19.65 18.22 9.51
C VAL A 64 -19.79 17.12 10.54
N LEU A 65 -18.73 16.81 11.29
CA LEU A 65 -18.66 15.65 12.19
C LEU A 65 -19.79 15.63 13.22
N GLU A 66 -20.11 16.79 13.78
CA GLU A 66 -21.15 16.95 14.81
C GLU A 66 -22.49 17.46 14.23
N ASP A 67 -22.66 17.43 12.91
CA ASP A 67 -23.84 17.90 12.19
C ASP A 67 -24.47 16.78 11.34
N ILE A 68 -24.24 16.78 10.03
CA ILE A 68 -24.77 15.77 9.11
C ILE A 68 -24.14 14.38 9.33
N TYR A 69 -22.95 14.31 9.92
CA TYR A 69 -22.29 13.08 10.35
C TYR A 69 -22.37 12.85 11.87
N SER A 70 -23.27 13.55 12.57
CA SER A 70 -23.56 13.21 13.96
C SER A 70 -24.27 11.86 14.07
N GLU A 71 -24.14 11.21 15.23
CA GLU A 71 -24.85 9.96 15.52
C GLU A 71 -26.38 10.12 15.38
N ALA A 72 -26.94 11.28 15.72
CA ALA A 72 -28.36 11.57 15.57
C ALA A 72 -28.79 11.67 14.09
N SER A 73 -27.93 12.20 13.22
CA SER A 73 -28.19 12.24 11.77
C SER A 73 -28.08 10.85 11.17
N LEU A 74 -27.05 10.08 11.53
CA LEU A 74 -26.87 8.71 11.07
C LEU A 74 -27.96 7.75 11.56
N ASP A 75 -28.55 7.98 12.75
CA ASP A 75 -29.69 7.19 13.21
C ASP A 75 -30.91 7.35 12.27
N LYS A 76 -31.15 8.56 11.75
CA LYS A 76 -32.21 8.79 10.74
C LYS A 76 -31.90 8.07 9.41
N ILE A 77 -30.64 8.11 8.98
CA ILE A 77 -30.18 7.37 7.79
C ILE A 77 -30.36 5.86 7.99
N GLN A 78 -30.03 5.34 9.17
CA GLN A 78 -30.20 3.93 9.53
C GLN A 78 -31.67 3.50 9.46
N VAL A 79 -32.59 4.33 9.96
CA VAL A 79 -34.04 4.06 9.90
C VAL A 79 -34.55 4.07 8.44
N ALA A 80 -34.10 5.04 7.63
CA ALA A 80 -34.46 5.10 6.21
C ALA A 80 -33.92 3.89 5.43
N LEU A 81 -32.65 3.55 5.63
CA LEU A 81 -32.00 2.40 4.99
C LEU A 81 -32.73 1.10 5.34
N LYS A 82 -33.08 0.90 6.62
CA LYS A 82 -33.88 -0.24 7.07
C LYS A 82 -35.25 -0.29 6.39
N HIS A 83 -35.91 0.86 6.22
CA HIS A 83 -37.20 0.94 5.55
C HIS A 83 -37.09 0.51 4.08
N GLU A 84 -36.13 1.05 3.34
CA GLU A 84 -35.88 0.71 1.94
C GLU A 84 -35.57 -0.79 1.77
N ILE A 85 -34.71 -1.36 2.63
CA ILE A 85 -34.37 -2.80 2.59
C ILE A 85 -35.59 -3.68 2.85
N SER A 86 -36.49 -3.29 3.77
CA SER A 86 -37.70 -4.06 4.07
C SER A 86 -38.67 -4.19 2.89
N GLN A 87 -38.58 -3.27 1.92
CA GLN A 87 -39.42 -3.24 0.71
C GLN A 87 -38.64 -3.58 -0.56
N TYR A 88 -37.36 -3.93 -0.43
CA TYR A 88 -36.48 -4.15 -1.57
C TYR A 88 -36.93 -5.36 -2.40
N GLN A 89 -37.19 -5.11 -3.69
CA GLN A 89 -37.66 -6.09 -4.67
C GLN A 89 -36.70 -6.20 -5.87
N GLY A 90 -35.44 -5.77 -5.71
CA GLY A 90 -34.46 -5.79 -6.81
C GLY A 90 -34.70 -4.75 -7.90
N LYS A 91 -35.53 -3.73 -7.66
CA LYS A 91 -35.78 -2.66 -8.65
C LYS A 91 -34.65 -1.65 -8.67
N ILE A 92 -34.36 -1.12 -9.85
CA ILE A 92 -33.28 -0.15 -10.09
C ILE A 92 -33.40 1.04 -9.14
N GLU A 93 -34.58 1.65 -9.04
CA GLU A 93 -34.76 2.84 -8.19
C GLU A 93 -34.56 2.56 -6.70
N GLN A 94 -34.87 1.33 -6.26
CA GLN A 94 -34.64 0.93 -4.87
C GLN A 94 -33.16 0.69 -4.62
N ALA A 95 -32.48 0.01 -5.55
CA ALA A 95 -31.06 -0.29 -5.45
C ALA A 95 -30.21 0.99 -5.38
N SER A 96 -30.44 1.96 -6.27
CA SER A 96 -29.73 3.25 -6.22
C SER A 96 -29.94 3.99 -4.90
N ARG A 97 -31.14 3.92 -4.31
CA ARG A 97 -31.39 4.54 -2.99
C ARG A 97 -30.60 3.85 -1.87
N LEU A 98 -30.52 2.52 -1.91
CA LEU A 98 -29.72 1.73 -0.95
C LEU A 98 -28.23 2.06 -1.05
N GLU A 99 -27.70 2.10 -2.26
CA GLU A 99 -26.30 2.48 -2.54
C GLU A 99 -25.98 3.84 -1.93
N ARG A 100 -26.75 4.89 -2.28
CA ARG A 100 -26.47 6.27 -1.81
C ARG A 100 -26.54 6.41 -0.30
N LEU A 101 -27.52 5.75 0.34
CA LEU A 101 -27.63 5.72 1.79
C LEU A 101 -26.43 4.99 2.41
N GLY A 102 -25.98 3.89 1.82
CA GLY A 102 -24.76 3.17 2.22
C GLY A 102 -23.50 4.02 2.09
N GLU A 103 -23.29 4.64 0.93
CA GLU A 103 -22.15 5.52 0.65
C GLU A 103 -22.07 6.71 1.60
N PHE A 104 -23.20 7.32 1.95
CA PHE A 104 -23.22 8.40 2.92
C PHE A 104 -22.78 7.95 4.32
N VAL A 105 -23.16 6.74 4.74
CA VAL A 105 -22.70 6.16 6.01
C VAL A 105 -21.21 5.84 5.93
N ARG A 106 -20.74 5.24 4.83
CA ARG A 106 -19.31 4.95 4.61
C ARG A 106 -18.48 6.23 4.71
N ALA A 107 -18.90 7.30 4.04
CA ALA A 107 -18.25 8.61 4.11
C ALA A 107 -18.20 9.15 5.54
N ALA A 108 -19.29 9.03 6.31
CA ALA A 108 -19.32 9.51 7.69
C ALA A 108 -18.30 8.81 8.60
N TYR A 109 -18.18 7.48 8.52
CA TYR A 109 -17.20 6.70 9.29
C TYR A 109 -15.78 7.01 8.86
N TYR A 110 -15.58 7.11 7.54
CA TYR A 110 -14.29 7.43 6.94
C TYR A 110 -13.79 8.82 7.34
N VAL A 111 -14.63 9.87 7.22
CA VAL A 111 -14.24 11.25 7.55
C VAL A 111 -13.94 11.36 9.04
N ARG A 112 -14.75 10.73 9.89
CA ARG A 112 -14.52 10.70 11.33
C ARG A 112 -13.21 10.01 11.72
N TYR A 113 -12.88 8.89 11.07
CA TYR A 113 -11.63 8.19 11.32
C TYR A 113 -10.42 9.00 10.85
N ASN A 114 -10.47 9.62 9.67
CA ASN A 114 -9.41 10.51 9.16
C ASN A 114 -9.21 11.77 10.02
N ALA A 115 -10.30 12.34 10.53
CA ALA A 115 -10.26 13.49 11.44
C ALA A 115 -9.76 13.12 12.85
N LYS A 116 -9.44 11.85 13.12
CA LYS A 116 -9.05 11.32 14.45
C LYS A 116 -10.10 11.66 15.53
N ALA A 117 -11.36 11.79 15.14
CA ALA A 117 -12.45 12.09 16.06
C ALA A 117 -12.88 10.83 16.83
N PRO A 118 -13.49 10.97 18.03
CA PRO A 118 -14.04 9.83 18.76
C PRO A 118 -14.98 9.01 17.87
N ALA A 119 -14.80 7.69 17.90
CA ALA A 119 -15.59 6.75 17.12
C ALA A 119 -17.09 6.86 17.45
N PHE A 120 -17.94 6.47 16.50
CA PHE A 120 -19.37 6.31 16.73
C PHE A 120 -19.65 5.25 17.79
N SER A 121 -20.83 5.33 18.42
CA SER A 121 -21.20 4.30 19.40
C SER A 121 -21.28 2.92 18.76
N GLU A 122 -20.84 1.91 19.50
CA GLU A 122 -20.95 0.51 19.09
C GLU A 122 -22.40 0.15 18.75
N ALA A 123 -23.36 0.68 19.50
CA ALA A 123 -24.79 0.45 19.26
C ALA A 123 -25.24 0.97 17.89
N LEU A 124 -24.72 2.11 17.40
CA LEU A 124 -25.01 2.60 16.05
C LEU A 124 -24.37 1.68 15.01
N SER A 125 -23.10 1.32 15.16
CA SER A 125 -22.40 0.40 14.26
C SER A 125 -23.12 -0.95 14.13
N GLN A 126 -23.53 -1.54 15.25
CA GLN A 126 -24.29 -2.80 15.27
C GLN A 126 -25.62 -2.67 14.53
N ARG A 127 -26.33 -1.52 14.65
CA ARG A 127 -27.59 -1.27 13.93
C ARG A 127 -27.40 -1.20 12.42
N PHE A 128 -26.29 -0.65 11.93
CA PHE A 128 -25.96 -0.68 10.50
C PHE A 128 -25.62 -2.09 10.02
N ALA A 129 -24.78 -2.82 10.75
CA ALA A 129 -24.45 -4.20 10.41
C ALA A 129 -25.67 -5.13 10.38
N GLN A 130 -26.60 -5.00 11.34
CA GLN A 130 -27.86 -5.75 11.34
C GLN A 130 -28.72 -5.44 10.11
N VAL A 131 -28.73 -4.20 9.65
CA VAL A 131 -29.48 -3.80 8.45
C VAL A 131 -28.81 -4.31 7.17
N THR A 132 -27.47 -4.27 7.09
CA THR A 132 -26.73 -4.95 6.02
C THR A 132 -27.00 -6.44 6.00
N ASN A 133 -27.04 -7.09 7.17
CA ASN A 133 -27.36 -8.53 7.25
C ASN A 133 -28.79 -8.80 6.74
N GLN A 134 -29.77 -7.96 7.08
CA GLN A 134 -31.14 -8.05 6.54
C GLN A 134 -31.19 -7.87 5.02
N PHE A 135 -30.36 -6.97 4.47
CA PHE A 135 -30.21 -6.83 3.02
C PHE A 135 -29.67 -8.12 2.41
N LEU A 136 -28.57 -8.68 2.92
CA LEU A 136 -27.97 -9.90 2.37
C LEU A 136 -28.87 -11.14 2.50
N GLU A 137 -29.81 -11.16 3.45
CA GLU A 137 -30.84 -12.19 3.57
C GLU A 137 -32.01 -12.01 2.60
N ASN A 138 -32.10 -10.87 1.91
CA ASN A 138 -33.14 -10.61 0.92
C ASN A 138 -32.87 -11.42 -0.37
N PRO A 139 -33.88 -12.09 -0.96
CA PRO A 139 -33.70 -12.90 -2.17
C PRO A 139 -33.21 -12.11 -3.40
N TYR A 140 -33.30 -10.78 -3.39
CA TYR A 140 -32.85 -9.90 -4.46
C TYR A 140 -31.46 -9.29 -4.21
N ALA A 141 -30.81 -9.59 -3.07
CA ALA A 141 -29.54 -8.97 -2.67
C ALA A 141 -28.39 -9.23 -3.65
N LEU A 142 -28.38 -10.43 -4.24
CA LEU A 142 -27.34 -10.89 -5.18
C LEU A 142 -27.83 -10.87 -6.63
N GLN A 143 -28.94 -10.18 -6.90
CA GLN A 143 -29.47 -10.07 -8.26
C GLN A 143 -28.48 -9.30 -9.15
N LEU A 144 -28.32 -9.78 -10.37
CA LEU A 144 -27.53 -9.11 -11.40
C LEU A 144 -28.24 -7.86 -11.94
N GLY A 145 -27.47 -6.79 -12.10
CA GLY A 145 -27.87 -5.49 -12.62
C GLY A 145 -26.97 -4.41 -12.03
N GLN A 146 -26.61 -3.39 -12.80
CA GLN A 146 -25.58 -2.43 -12.40
C GLN A 146 -25.90 -1.80 -11.02
N GLU A 147 -27.10 -1.25 -10.86
CA GLU A 147 -27.49 -0.57 -9.62
C GLU A 147 -27.67 -1.55 -8.45
N GLN A 148 -28.15 -2.77 -8.71
CA GLN A 148 -28.27 -3.82 -7.69
C GLN A 148 -26.91 -4.25 -7.16
N VAL A 149 -25.92 -4.37 -8.06
CA VAL A 149 -24.54 -4.73 -7.71
C VAL A 149 -23.84 -3.58 -7.00
N GLU A 150 -24.04 -2.33 -7.42
CA GLU A 150 -23.54 -1.14 -6.73
C GLU A 150 -24.09 -1.05 -5.29
N ALA A 151 -25.39 -1.31 -5.09
CA ALA A 151 -26.00 -1.39 -3.77
C ALA A 151 -25.41 -2.51 -2.91
N MET A 152 -25.22 -3.71 -3.50
CA MET A 152 -24.59 -4.85 -2.81
C MET A 152 -23.15 -4.52 -2.40
N ASN A 153 -22.35 -3.97 -3.30
CA ASN A 153 -20.97 -3.56 -3.03
C ASN A 153 -20.89 -2.52 -1.91
N SER A 154 -21.71 -1.45 -1.98
CA SER A 154 -21.76 -0.40 -0.96
C SER A 154 -22.08 -0.95 0.43
N LEU A 155 -23.14 -1.77 0.52
CA LEU A 155 -23.61 -2.29 1.80
C LEU A 155 -22.67 -3.35 2.39
N THR A 156 -22.03 -4.20 1.57
CA THR A 156 -21.02 -5.15 2.06
C THR A 156 -19.73 -4.46 2.49
N LEU A 157 -19.29 -3.43 1.78
CA LEU A 157 -18.09 -2.66 2.15
C LEU A 157 -18.30 -1.89 3.45
N MET A 158 -19.51 -1.36 3.67
CA MET A 158 -19.88 -0.68 4.92
C MET A 158 -19.65 -1.54 6.17
N VAL A 159 -19.69 -2.89 6.07
CA VAL A 159 -19.39 -3.80 7.18
C VAL A 159 -18.00 -3.55 7.77
N ASP A 160 -17.01 -3.28 6.91
CA ASP A 160 -15.67 -2.94 7.36
C ASP A 160 -15.61 -1.53 7.96
N ASN A 161 -16.29 -0.55 7.36
CA ASN A 161 -16.35 0.81 7.90
C ASN A 161 -16.91 0.85 9.32
N VAL A 162 -17.97 0.08 9.60
CA VAL A 162 -18.61 0.06 10.92
C VAL A 162 -17.93 -0.89 11.92
N LYS A 163 -16.97 -1.71 11.48
CA LYS A 163 -16.22 -2.69 12.28
C LYS A 163 -17.12 -3.69 13.03
N GLN A 164 -18.08 -4.31 12.32
CA GLN A 164 -19.06 -5.26 12.90
C GLN A 164 -19.25 -6.54 12.06
N LEU A 165 -18.18 -7.05 11.45
CA LEU A 165 -18.21 -8.28 10.63
C LEU A 165 -18.85 -9.51 11.32
N PRO A 166 -18.65 -9.78 12.63
CA PRO A 166 -19.30 -10.92 13.29
C PRO A 166 -20.82 -10.96 13.14
N LEU A 167 -21.49 -9.82 12.99
CA LEU A 167 -22.95 -9.73 12.83
C LEU A 167 -23.43 -10.02 11.41
N THR A 168 -22.55 -9.99 10.42
CA THR A 168 -22.88 -10.20 8.99
C THR A 168 -22.16 -11.40 8.39
N MET A 169 -21.22 -12.02 9.12
CA MET A 169 -20.31 -13.04 8.62
C MET A 169 -21.02 -14.19 7.90
N ASP A 170 -22.07 -14.77 8.49
CA ASP A 170 -22.82 -15.87 7.87
C ASP A 170 -23.38 -15.48 6.49
N SER A 171 -23.94 -14.27 6.39
CA SER A 171 -24.49 -13.75 5.14
C SER A 171 -23.40 -13.42 4.11
N MET A 172 -22.30 -12.81 4.57
CA MET A 172 -21.15 -12.52 3.72
C MET A 172 -20.54 -13.81 3.16
N MET A 173 -20.38 -14.86 3.98
CA MET A 173 -19.90 -16.18 3.56
C MET A 173 -20.82 -16.83 2.52
N ARG A 174 -22.14 -16.70 2.65
CA ARG A 174 -23.10 -17.21 1.63
C ARG A 174 -22.96 -16.54 0.27
N THR A 175 -22.41 -15.33 0.18
CA THR A 175 -22.16 -14.70 -1.13
C THR A 175 -21.14 -15.48 -1.95
N LEU A 176 -20.17 -16.14 -1.31
CA LEU A 176 -19.16 -16.99 -1.96
C LEU A 176 -19.80 -18.16 -2.72
N GLU A 177 -20.91 -18.71 -2.21
CA GLU A 177 -21.63 -19.83 -2.85
C GLU A 177 -22.25 -19.47 -4.21
N HIS A 178 -22.43 -18.17 -4.47
CA HIS A 178 -23.04 -17.67 -5.71
C HIS A 178 -22.01 -17.33 -6.79
N PHE A 179 -20.71 -17.33 -6.45
CA PHE A 179 -19.65 -17.04 -7.39
C PHE A 179 -19.56 -18.12 -8.46
N ASN A 180 -19.51 -17.69 -9.72
CA ASN A 180 -19.40 -18.56 -10.89
C ASN A 180 -18.90 -17.73 -12.09
N THR A 181 -18.72 -18.40 -13.23
CA THR A 181 -18.20 -17.80 -14.47
C THR A 181 -19.00 -16.64 -15.03
N ASP A 182 -20.31 -16.56 -14.74
CA ASP A 182 -21.13 -15.42 -15.19
C ASP A 182 -20.98 -14.22 -14.25
N MET A 183 -20.88 -14.46 -12.94
CA MET A 183 -20.62 -13.43 -11.94
C MET A 183 -19.23 -12.80 -12.11
N ALA A 184 -18.22 -13.61 -12.46
CA ALA A 184 -16.87 -13.14 -12.72
C ALA A 184 -16.74 -12.15 -13.90
N LYS A 185 -17.77 -12.03 -14.75
CA LYS A 185 -17.81 -11.04 -15.83
C LYS A 185 -18.30 -9.66 -15.36
N GLN A 186 -18.72 -9.53 -14.10
CA GLN A 186 -19.27 -8.32 -13.51
C GLN A 186 -18.28 -7.77 -12.46
N PRO A 187 -17.42 -6.78 -12.82
CA PRO A 187 -16.36 -6.31 -11.93
C PRO A 187 -16.86 -5.84 -10.56
N GLN A 188 -17.96 -5.10 -10.52
CA GLN A 188 -18.51 -4.58 -9.26
C GLN A 188 -19.08 -5.71 -8.37
N TRP A 189 -19.51 -6.83 -8.95
CA TRP A 189 -19.97 -8.00 -8.18
C TRP A 189 -18.79 -8.75 -7.58
N VAL A 190 -17.72 -8.89 -8.38
CA VAL A 190 -16.43 -9.43 -7.94
C VAL A 190 -15.90 -8.61 -6.75
N GLU A 191 -15.92 -7.28 -6.84
CA GLU A 191 -15.56 -6.38 -5.74
C GLU A 191 -16.48 -6.55 -4.53
N GLY A 192 -17.80 -6.61 -4.75
CA GLY A 192 -18.79 -6.79 -3.70
C GLY A 192 -18.60 -8.08 -2.88
N VAL A 193 -18.14 -9.16 -3.52
CA VAL A 193 -17.75 -10.40 -2.85
C VAL A 193 -16.37 -10.29 -2.20
N ASN A 194 -15.43 -9.59 -2.83
CA ASN A 194 -14.11 -9.34 -2.26
C ASN A 194 -14.19 -8.58 -0.92
N ASN A 195 -15.26 -7.81 -0.70
CA ASN A 195 -15.48 -7.08 0.55
C ASN A 195 -15.56 -7.97 1.80
N LEU A 196 -15.89 -9.28 1.67
CA LEU A 196 -15.74 -10.23 2.78
C LEU A 196 -14.28 -10.33 3.21
N PHE A 197 -13.35 -10.53 2.26
CA PHE A 197 -11.93 -10.65 2.56
C PHE A 197 -11.35 -9.34 3.08
N ARG A 198 -11.77 -8.19 2.52
CA ARG A 198 -11.43 -6.86 3.06
C ARG A 198 -11.88 -6.73 4.52
N ALA A 199 -13.12 -7.07 4.82
CA ALA A 199 -13.64 -7.01 6.17
C ALA A 199 -12.89 -7.98 7.11
N MET A 200 -12.57 -9.19 6.68
CA MET A 200 -11.78 -10.14 7.50
C MET A 200 -10.40 -9.55 7.85
N ALA A 201 -9.68 -9.02 6.86
CA ALA A 201 -8.40 -8.36 7.09
C ALA A 201 -8.56 -7.13 8.01
N GLY A 202 -9.56 -6.29 7.76
CA GLY A 202 -9.88 -5.10 8.55
C GLY A 202 -10.35 -5.39 9.98
N HIS A 203 -10.69 -6.64 10.31
CA HIS A 203 -11.05 -7.11 11.66
C HIS A 203 -9.99 -7.98 12.33
N SER A 204 -8.84 -8.21 11.68
CA SER A 204 -7.76 -9.06 12.20
C SER A 204 -7.11 -8.55 13.49
N THR A 205 -7.48 -7.36 13.94
CA THR A 205 -6.97 -6.71 15.15
C THR A 205 -8.00 -6.71 16.30
N TYR A 206 -9.22 -7.22 16.05
CA TYR A 206 -10.37 -7.15 16.96
C TYR A 206 -10.66 -8.50 17.62
N ASP A 207 -10.77 -8.52 18.94
CA ASP A 207 -10.99 -9.74 19.71
C ASP A 207 -12.36 -10.37 19.43
N GLU A 208 -13.39 -9.57 19.12
CA GLU A 208 -14.73 -10.04 18.78
C GLU A 208 -14.72 -10.92 17.52
N PHE A 209 -13.86 -10.60 16.55
CA PHE A 209 -13.71 -11.39 15.33
C PHE A 209 -13.16 -12.79 15.63
N TYR A 210 -12.06 -12.87 16.39
CA TYR A 210 -11.50 -14.17 16.79
C TYR A 210 -12.44 -14.94 17.72
N THR A 211 -13.14 -14.25 18.61
CA THR A 211 -14.14 -14.86 19.50
C THR A 211 -15.28 -15.47 18.71
N TYR A 212 -15.80 -14.75 17.71
CA TYR A 212 -16.80 -15.29 16.78
C TYR A 212 -16.28 -16.52 16.04
N MET A 213 -15.08 -16.44 15.46
CA MET A 213 -14.49 -17.55 14.70
C MET A 213 -14.24 -18.79 15.57
N SER A 214 -13.90 -18.63 16.86
CA SER A 214 -13.69 -19.74 17.81
C SER A 214 -14.88 -20.68 17.97
N THR A 215 -16.08 -20.18 17.72
CA THR A 215 -17.35 -20.92 17.79
C THR A 215 -17.95 -21.24 16.42
N HIS A 216 -17.36 -20.69 15.34
CA HIS A 216 -17.83 -20.83 13.95
C HIS A 216 -16.74 -21.37 13.01
N ASN A 217 -15.93 -22.31 13.48
CA ASN A 217 -14.83 -22.90 12.69
C ASN A 217 -15.28 -23.50 11.35
N GLN A 218 -16.57 -23.81 11.16
CA GLN A 218 -17.10 -24.23 9.86
C GLN A 218 -16.82 -23.22 8.73
N HIS A 219 -16.72 -21.92 9.04
CA HIS A 219 -16.44 -20.88 8.03
C HIS A 219 -15.06 -21.00 7.42
N ILE A 220 -14.10 -21.55 8.16
CA ILE A 220 -12.75 -21.83 7.65
C ILE A 220 -12.83 -22.82 6.49
N ARG A 221 -13.71 -23.83 6.60
CA ARG A 221 -13.97 -24.76 5.50
C ARG A 221 -14.70 -24.10 4.34
N VAL A 222 -15.61 -23.15 4.59
CA VAL A 222 -16.28 -22.41 3.51
C VAL A 222 -15.26 -21.67 2.64
N LEU A 223 -14.25 -21.04 3.25
CA LEU A 223 -13.17 -20.36 2.53
C LEU A 223 -12.31 -21.34 1.70
N SER A 224 -11.87 -22.44 2.32
CA SER A 224 -11.08 -23.49 1.66
C SER A 224 -11.87 -24.17 0.51
N ASP A 225 -13.16 -24.46 0.75
CA ASP A 225 -14.06 -25.05 -0.24
C ASP A 225 -14.34 -24.09 -1.39
N PHE A 226 -14.50 -22.80 -1.12
CA PHE A 226 -14.61 -21.78 -2.15
C PHE A 226 -13.41 -21.79 -3.09
N ALA A 227 -12.19 -21.82 -2.54
CA ALA A 227 -10.98 -21.86 -3.37
C ALA A 227 -10.93 -23.14 -4.22
N ARG A 228 -11.24 -24.29 -3.62
CA ARG A 228 -11.25 -25.60 -4.30
C ARG A 228 -12.30 -25.71 -5.39
N ASN A 229 -13.49 -25.15 -5.17
CA ASN A 229 -14.60 -25.23 -6.12
C ASN A 229 -14.44 -24.23 -7.28
N ASN A 230 -13.54 -23.26 -7.14
CA ASN A 230 -13.31 -22.20 -8.12
C ASN A 230 -11.90 -22.21 -8.73
N GLU A 231 -11.28 -23.40 -8.83
CA GLU A 231 -10.00 -23.60 -9.54
C GLU A 231 -10.03 -23.04 -10.98
N TRP A 232 -11.21 -23.05 -11.62
CA TRP A 232 -11.41 -22.47 -12.95
C TRP A 232 -11.07 -20.97 -13.04
N ALA A 233 -11.11 -20.24 -11.92
CA ALA A 233 -10.79 -18.82 -11.87
C ALA A 233 -9.28 -18.57 -11.93
N LEU A 234 -8.45 -19.55 -11.52
CA LEU A 234 -6.99 -19.43 -11.48
C LEU A 234 -6.43 -19.15 -12.88
N GLY A 235 -5.59 -18.11 -12.99
CA GLY A 235 -5.05 -17.66 -14.27
C GLY A 235 -5.93 -16.65 -15.02
N THR A 236 -7.13 -16.35 -14.52
CA THR A 236 -7.99 -15.27 -15.05
C THR A 236 -7.82 -13.97 -14.24
N GLU A 237 -8.49 -12.88 -14.63
CA GLU A 237 -8.50 -11.60 -13.91
C GLU A 237 -9.13 -11.67 -12.50
N VAL A 238 -9.88 -12.72 -12.19
CA VAL A 238 -10.60 -12.87 -10.92
C VAL A 238 -9.96 -13.89 -9.97
N ASP A 239 -8.75 -14.38 -10.28
CA ASP A 239 -8.10 -15.38 -9.45
C ASP A 239 -7.73 -14.87 -8.05
N PHE A 240 -7.55 -13.56 -7.87
CA PHE A 240 -7.31 -12.94 -6.57
C PHE A 240 -8.37 -13.30 -5.52
N LEU A 241 -9.62 -13.56 -5.89
CA LEU A 241 -10.64 -14.03 -4.94
C LEU A 241 -10.28 -15.40 -4.35
N VAL A 242 -9.76 -16.31 -5.20
CA VAL A 242 -9.34 -17.65 -4.78
C VAL A 242 -8.11 -17.56 -3.87
N TYR A 243 -7.15 -16.68 -4.20
CA TYR A 243 -6.00 -16.42 -3.33
C TYR A 243 -6.41 -15.80 -1.99
N ASN A 244 -7.30 -14.81 -2.00
CA ASN A 244 -7.77 -14.15 -0.79
C ASN A 244 -8.47 -15.13 0.14
N ALA A 245 -9.23 -16.10 -0.38
CA ALA A 245 -9.81 -17.15 0.47
C ALA A 245 -8.77 -18.00 1.20
N ILE A 246 -7.67 -18.37 0.53
CA ILE A 246 -6.56 -19.12 1.17
C ILE A 246 -5.79 -18.23 2.15
N ARG A 247 -5.50 -16.98 1.78
CA ARG A 247 -4.80 -16.05 2.67
C ARG A 247 -5.63 -15.70 3.90
N GLU A 248 -6.93 -15.46 3.78
CA GLU A 248 -7.78 -15.21 4.94
C GLU A 248 -8.00 -16.47 5.79
N THR A 249 -7.98 -17.68 5.19
CA THR A 249 -7.87 -18.94 5.95
C THR A 249 -6.59 -18.98 6.76
N GLY A 250 -5.44 -18.67 6.14
CA GLY A 250 -4.14 -18.63 6.80
C GLY A 250 -4.04 -17.56 7.88
N ARG A 251 -4.69 -16.41 7.73
CA ARG A 251 -4.65 -15.32 8.72
C ARG A 251 -5.24 -15.75 10.07
N LEU A 252 -6.18 -16.70 10.05
CA LEU A 252 -6.78 -17.28 11.25
C LEU A 252 -5.82 -18.16 12.06
N LEU A 253 -4.63 -18.48 11.54
CA LEU A 253 -3.53 -19.07 12.31
C LEU A 253 -3.06 -18.14 13.44
N ALA A 254 -3.26 -16.82 13.30
CA ALA A 254 -2.99 -15.83 14.36
C ALA A 254 -3.95 -15.92 15.56
N SER A 255 -5.06 -16.67 15.44
CA SER A 255 -6.12 -16.68 16.45
C SER A 255 -5.60 -17.09 17.84
N PRO A 256 -5.99 -16.42 18.93
CA PRO A 256 -5.66 -16.88 20.28
C PRO A 256 -6.33 -18.24 20.62
N TYR A 257 -7.39 -18.61 19.90
CA TYR A 257 -8.16 -19.83 20.14
C TYR A 257 -7.57 -21.03 19.41
N SER A 258 -7.18 -22.06 20.17
CA SER A 258 -6.58 -23.29 19.61
C SER A 258 -7.48 -24.04 18.63
N SER A 259 -8.81 -23.97 18.82
CA SER A 259 -9.78 -24.61 17.92
C SER A 259 -9.74 -23.99 16.52
N THR A 260 -9.71 -22.65 16.43
CA THR A 260 -9.61 -21.90 15.17
C THR A 260 -8.24 -22.12 14.54
N ARG A 261 -7.16 -22.01 15.31
CA ARG A 261 -5.80 -22.24 14.81
C ARG A 261 -5.63 -23.63 14.22
N GLN A 262 -6.10 -24.67 14.91
CA GLN A 262 -6.00 -26.04 14.40
C GLN A 262 -6.82 -26.23 13.12
N ALA A 263 -8.05 -25.68 13.07
CA ALA A 263 -8.87 -25.77 11.87
C ALA A 263 -8.24 -25.02 10.67
N ALA A 264 -7.64 -23.86 10.89
CA ALA A 264 -6.89 -23.14 9.85
C ALA A 264 -5.66 -23.94 9.42
N LEU A 265 -4.86 -24.47 10.35
CA LEU A 265 -3.69 -25.30 10.06
C LEU A 265 -4.05 -26.53 9.20
N ASP A 266 -5.11 -27.24 9.58
CA ASP A 266 -5.58 -28.42 8.85
C ASP A 266 -5.91 -28.07 7.39
N GLU A 267 -6.64 -26.97 7.15
CA GLU A 267 -6.97 -26.51 5.80
C GLU A 267 -5.73 -26.05 5.01
N MET A 268 -4.79 -25.35 5.63
CA MET A 268 -3.56 -24.91 4.97
C MET A 268 -2.68 -26.10 4.56
N GLN A 269 -2.59 -27.12 5.41
CA GLN A 269 -1.90 -28.37 5.06
C GLN A 269 -2.63 -29.14 3.94
N ASN A 270 -3.97 -29.14 3.92
CA ASN A 270 -4.75 -29.71 2.82
C ASN A 270 -4.49 -28.98 1.49
N VAL A 271 -4.41 -27.64 1.51
CA VAL A 271 -4.06 -26.83 0.34
C VAL A 271 -2.69 -27.21 -0.19
N MET A 272 -1.67 -27.27 0.69
CA MET A 272 -0.32 -27.68 0.29
C MET A 272 -0.26 -29.11 -0.28
N GLN A 273 -1.06 -30.04 0.26
CA GLN A 273 -1.12 -31.41 -0.23
C GLN A 273 -1.82 -31.53 -1.59
N ARG A 274 -2.89 -30.75 -1.80
CA ARG A 274 -3.68 -30.77 -3.03
C ARG A 274 -2.96 -30.09 -4.19
N TYR A 275 -2.29 -28.98 -3.90
CA TYR A 275 -1.55 -28.18 -4.87
C TYR A 275 -0.07 -28.21 -4.48
N PRO A 276 0.63 -29.33 -4.64
CA PRO A 276 2.05 -29.37 -4.28
C PRO A 276 2.86 -28.39 -5.13
N LEU A 277 3.98 -27.93 -4.59
CA LEU A 277 4.99 -27.19 -5.34
C LEU A 277 5.30 -27.91 -6.66
N GLY A 278 5.26 -27.20 -7.78
CA GLY A 278 5.40 -27.82 -9.11
C GLY A 278 4.10 -28.01 -9.89
N SER A 279 2.94 -27.95 -9.22
CA SER A 279 1.63 -28.18 -9.84
C SER A 279 1.12 -26.97 -10.64
N GLU A 280 0.08 -27.19 -11.45
CA GLU A 280 -0.60 -26.14 -12.24
C GLU A 280 -1.11 -24.97 -11.37
N HIS A 281 -1.47 -25.26 -10.12
CA HIS A 281 -2.01 -24.29 -9.16
C HIS A 281 -1.04 -24.05 -7.99
N GLU A 282 0.27 -24.15 -8.23
CA GLU A 282 1.31 -23.95 -7.22
C GLU A 282 1.21 -22.61 -6.47
N ARG A 283 0.56 -21.60 -7.02
CA ARG A 283 0.42 -20.31 -6.35
C ARG A 283 -0.47 -20.41 -5.11
N LEU A 284 -1.37 -21.40 -5.04
CA LEU A 284 -2.11 -21.70 -3.82
C LEU A 284 -1.23 -22.35 -2.76
N TRP A 285 -0.23 -23.14 -3.20
CA TRP A 285 0.83 -23.62 -2.32
C TRP A 285 1.62 -22.46 -1.73
N LEU A 286 2.02 -21.50 -2.57
CA LEU A 286 2.74 -20.31 -2.15
C LEU A 286 1.96 -19.50 -1.12
N ALA A 287 0.70 -19.19 -1.42
CA ALA A 287 -0.19 -18.52 -0.48
C ALA A 287 -0.30 -19.29 0.84
N ALA A 288 -0.33 -20.63 0.80
CA ALA A 288 -0.39 -21.43 2.02
C ALA A 288 0.92 -21.38 2.83
N VAL A 289 2.05 -21.54 2.15
CA VAL A 289 3.38 -21.57 2.76
C VAL A 289 3.78 -20.21 3.32
N GLU A 290 3.50 -19.11 2.62
CA GLU A 290 3.75 -17.76 3.13
C GLU A 290 3.00 -17.52 4.44
N MET A 291 1.72 -17.88 4.49
CA MET A 291 0.89 -17.67 5.66
C MET A 291 1.26 -18.59 6.83
N LEU A 292 1.65 -19.85 6.55
CA LEU A 292 2.20 -20.74 7.57
C LEU A 292 3.55 -20.25 8.08
N ASN A 293 4.48 -19.94 7.18
CA ASN A 293 5.78 -19.39 7.55
C ASN A 293 5.66 -18.14 8.41
N PHE A 294 4.63 -17.33 8.17
CA PHE A 294 4.40 -16.11 8.90
C PHE A 294 3.73 -16.33 10.27
N TYR A 295 2.56 -17.00 10.29
CA TYR A 295 1.73 -17.09 11.50
C TYR A 295 1.99 -18.34 12.35
N MET A 296 2.51 -19.41 11.75
CA MET A 296 2.71 -20.71 12.41
C MET A 296 3.82 -21.53 11.71
N PRO A 297 5.10 -21.12 11.79
CA PRO A 297 6.20 -21.77 11.08
C PRO A 297 6.32 -23.27 11.36
N GLU A 298 5.98 -23.71 12.57
CA GLU A 298 5.96 -25.12 12.95
C GLU A 298 4.97 -25.95 12.11
N GLY A 299 3.92 -25.30 11.57
CA GLY A 299 2.92 -25.91 10.70
C GLY A 299 3.45 -26.33 9.32
N LEU A 300 4.64 -25.84 8.93
CA LEU A 300 5.34 -26.24 7.71
C LEU A 300 5.92 -27.66 7.77
N ASN A 301 5.93 -28.31 8.95
CA ASN A 301 6.36 -29.69 9.15
C ASN A 301 7.77 -30.00 8.58
N GLY A 302 8.71 -29.07 8.72
CA GLY A 302 10.10 -29.24 8.27
C GLY A 302 10.30 -29.08 6.75
N LEU A 303 9.37 -28.42 6.05
CA LEU A 303 9.58 -27.97 4.68
C LEU A 303 10.86 -27.12 4.58
N ASP A 304 11.76 -27.50 3.69
CA ASP A 304 12.95 -26.72 3.38
C ASP A 304 12.58 -25.55 2.46
N LEU A 305 12.38 -24.37 3.05
CA LEU A 305 12.03 -23.15 2.32
C LEU A 305 13.15 -22.71 1.38
N GLY A 306 14.42 -22.94 1.73
CA GLY A 306 15.55 -22.61 0.87
C GLY A 306 15.52 -23.44 -0.42
N LEU A 307 15.31 -24.75 -0.28
CA LEU A 307 15.15 -25.65 -1.42
C LEU A 307 13.89 -25.30 -2.24
N ALA A 308 12.78 -24.96 -1.59
CA ALA A 308 11.56 -24.56 -2.29
C ALA A 308 11.77 -23.29 -3.13
N LYS A 309 12.38 -22.24 -2.54
CA LYS A 309 12.76 -21.02 -3.26
C LYS A 309 13.66 -21.32 -4.45
N GLN A 310 14.67 -22.17 -4.28
CA GLN A 310 15.56 -22.59 -5.36
C GLN A 310 14.81 -23.29 -6.50
N GLN A 311 13.89 -24.22 -6.18
CA GLN A 311 13.09 -24.93 -7.18
C GLN A 311 12.16 -23.99 -7.96
N ILE A 312 11.58 -23.00 -7.28
CA ILE A 312 10.75 -21.97 -7.92
C ILE A 312 11.61 -21.08 -8.81
N GLN A 313 12.71 -20.53 -8.31
CA GLN A 313 13.58 -19.64 -9.08
C GLN A 313 14.10 -20.31 -10.35
N ILE A 314 14.51 -21.58 -10.30
CA ILE A 314 14.95 -22.34 -11.49
C ILE A 314 13.85 -22.48 -12.54
N ARG A 315 12.59 -22.64 -12.12
CA ARG A 315 11.46 -22.87 -13.03
C ARG A 315 10.84 -21.58 -13.55
N ILE A 316 10.74 -20.56 -12.71
CA ILE A 316 10.09 -19.28 -13.02
C ILE A 316 11.08 -18.30 -13.64
N LEU A 317 12.36 -18.37 -13.31
CA LEU A 317 13.41 -17.51 -13.90
C LEU A 317 14.52 -18.38 -14.55
N PRO A 318 14.18 -19.19 -15.58
CA PRO A 318 15.07 -20.21 -16.13
C PRO A 318 16.20 -19.64 -16.99
N ASN A 319 16.03 -18.45 -17.58
CA ASN A 319 17.04 -17.85 -18.44
C ASN A 319 18.07 -17.14 -17.57
N TYR A 320 19.35 -17.41 -17.79
CA TYR A 320 20.47 -16.76 -17.09
C TYR A 320 21.49 -16.26 -18.11
N TYR A 321 21.93 -15.00 -17.94
CA TYR A 321 22.96 -14.40 -18.78
C TYR A 321 23.86 -13.45 -17.97
N GLU A 322 25.17 -13.59 -18.13
CA GLU A 322 26.15 -12.68 -17.53
C GLU A 322 26.50 -11.57 -18.53
N CYS A 323 26.13 -10.33 -18.21
CA CYS A 323 26.47 -9.19 -19.04
C CYS A 323 27.98 -8.89 -19.00
N GLN A 324 28.44 -8.09 -19.96
CA GLN A 324 29.74 -7.43 -19.84
C GLN A 324 29.59 -6.28 -18.83
N GLY A 325 29.84 -6.52 -17.55
CA GLY A 325 29.66 -5.55 -16.46
C GLY A 325 29.21 -6.20 -15.16
N SER A 326 28.60 -5.40 -14.29
CA SER A 326 28.16 -5.85 -12.96
C SER A 326 26.85 -6.67 -13.02
N ALA A 327 26.01 -6.46 -14.04
CA ALA A 327 24.70 -7.12 -14.13
C ALA A 327 24.75 -8.61 -14.53
N ARG A 328 23.93 -9.42 -13.85
CA ARG A 328 23.59 -10.81 -14.22
C ARG A 328 22.09 -10.91 -14.38
N ILE A 329 21.60 -11.15 -15.59
CA ILE A 329 20.17 -11.16 -15.86
C ILE A 329 19.63 -12.58 -15.66
N ARG A 330 18.60 -12.68 -14.83
CA ARG A 330 17.70 -13.83 -14.71
C ARG A 330 16.34 -13.45 -15.22
N SER A 331 15.74 -14.25 -16.09
CA SER A 331 14.42 -13.89 -16.61
C SER A 331 13.52 -15.07 -16.84
N GLN A 332 12.23 -14.78 -16.77
CA GLN A 332 11.18 -15.73 -17.07
C GLN A 332 11.11 -16.03 -18.56
N ASP A 333 11.19 -15.00 -19.40
CA ASP A 333 10.89 -15.13 -20.83
C ASP A 333 11.63 -14.16 -21.76
N LEU A 334 12.68 -13.45 -21.31
CA LEU A 334 13.46 -12.61 -22.24
C LEU A 334 14.10 -13.49 -23.31
N THR A 335 13.98 -13.06 -24.57
CA THR A 335 14.79 -13.65 -25.64
C THR A 335 16.26 -13.31 -25.45
N LEU A 336 17.16 -14.04 -26.11
CA LEU A 336 18.58 -13.70 -26.10
C LEU A 336 18.83 -12.29 -26.65
N GLU A 337 18.09 -11.88 -27.68
CA GLU A 337 18.20 -10.54 -28.28
C GLU A 337 17.82 -9.45 -27.26
N GLN A 338 16.67 -9.61 -26.59
CA GLN A 338 16.22 -8.70 -25.53
C GLN A 338 17.19 -8.68 -24.35
N THR A 339 17.75 -9.83 -23.98
CA THR A 339 18.75 -9.93 -22.91
C THR A 339 20.03 -9.18 -23.26
N LEU A 340 20.53 -9.31 -24.50
CA LEU A 340 21.71 -8.58 -24.97
C LEU A 340 21.44 -7.07 -25.06
N GLU A 341 20.24 -6.67 -25.50
CA GLU A 341 19.82 -5.27 -25.51
C GLU A 341 19.79 -4.70 -24.08
N ALA A 342 19.23 -5.44 -23.11
CA ALA A 342 19.21 -5.04 -21.71
C ALA A 342 20.62 -4.89 -21.15
N CYS A 343 21.51 -5.86 -21.40
CA CYS A 343 22.92 -5.76 -21.00
C CYS A 343 23.59 -4.50 -21.56
N GLN A 344 23.35 -4.17 -22.83
CA GLN A 344 23.93 -2.98 -23.45
C GLN A 344 23.40 -1.70 -22.81
N ARG A 345 22.09 -1.58 -22.54
CA ARG A 345 21.50 -0.43 -21.85
C ARG A 345 22.09 -0.24 -20.45
N LEU A 346 22.21 -1.32 -19.69
CA LEU A 346 22.81 -1.28 -18.35
C LEU A 346 24.28 -0.85 -18.40
N ALA A 347 25.06 -1.37 -19.35
CA ALA A 347 26.46 -0.98 -19.52
C ALA A 347 26.60 0.51 -19.93
N ASP A 348 25.73 1.01 -20.81
CA ASP A 348 25.74 2.42 -21.20
C ASP A 348 25.35 3.31 -20.02
N LYS A 349 24.37 2.90 -19.20
CA LYS A 349 23.96 3.60 -17.98
C LYS A 349 25.07 3.62 -16.92
N GLU A 350 25.78 2.51 -16.71
CA GLU A 350 26.94 2.43 -15.80
C GLU A 350 28.03 3.40 -16.21
N ASN A 351 28.36 3.45 -17.50
CA ASN A 351 29.36 4.38 -18.02
C ASN A 351 28.95 5.85 -17.84
N ASP A 352 27.70 6.19 -18.13
CA ASP A 352 27.15 7.54 -17.93
C ASP A 352 27.15 7.93 -16.43
N PHE A 353 26.74 7.02 -15.55
CA PHE A 353 26.80 7.20 -14.10
C PHE A 353 28.23 7.53 -13.65
N HIS A 354 29.21 6.71 -14.03
CA HIS A 354 30.60 6.91 -13.63
C HIS A 354 31.20 8.21 -14.16
N GLN A 355 30.81 8.66 -15.36
CA GLN A 355 31.23 9.94 -15.91
C GLN A 355 30.63 11.11 -15.14
N LEU A 356 29.36 11.05 -14.79
CA LEU A 356 28.65 12.10 -14.08
C LEU A 356 29.15 12.25 -12.63
N THR A 357 29.22 11.14 -11.90
CA THR A 357 29.55 11.14 -10.46
C THR A 357 31.04 11.01 -10.19
N LYS A 358 31.86 10.78 -11.23
CA LYS A 358 33.34 10.73 -11.17
C LYS A 358 33.88 9.68 -10.21
N THR A 359 33.24 8.51 -10.12
CA THR A 359 33.63 7.48 -9.13
C THR A 359 34.94 6.76 -9.48
N GLY A 360 35.44 6.90 -10.72
CA GLY A 360 36.63 6.19 -11.18
C GLY A 360 36.47 4.67 -11.22
N PHE A 361 35.22 4.17 -11.30
CA PHE A 361 34.88 2.75 -11.24
C PHE A 361 35.37 2.06 -9.95
N GLN A 362 35.50 2.81 -8.86
CA GLN A 362 35.88 2.26 -7.55
C GLN A 362 34.67 2.25 -6.62
N PRO A 363 34.27 1.08 -6.09
CA PRO A 363 33.22 1.03 -5.08
C PRO A 363 33.68 1.79 -3.83
N VAL A 364 32.70 2.18 -3.00
CA VAL A 364 32.97 2.70 -1.66
C VAL A 364 33.71 1.64 -0.83
N GLU A 365 34.34 2.09 0.27
CA GLU A 365 34.98 1.14 1.18
C GLU A 365 33.95 0.15 1.74
N GLU A 366 34.40 -1.09 1.99
CA GLU A 366 33.63 -2.17 2.60
C GLU A 366 32.41 -2.69 1.81
N ASP A 367 32.09 -2.14 0.63
CA ASP A 367 31.21 -2.82 -0.32
C ASP A 367 31.92 -4.03 -0.96
N ASN A 368 31.44 -5.22 -0.65
CA ASN A 368 31.92 -6.50 -1.16
C ASN A 368 31.08 -7.06 -2.30
N ASN A 369 30.02 -6.34 -2.73
CA ASN A 369 29.27 -6.71 -3.91
C ASN A 369 30.23 -6.77 -5.11
N LYS A 370 29.87 -7.57 -6.11
CA LYS A 370 30.61 -7.63 -7.38
C LYS A 370 29.69 -7.59 -8.58
N HIS A 371 28.44 -7.94 -8.34
CA HIS A 371 27.41 -8.09 -9.35
C HIS A 371 26.08 -7.71 -8.73
N VAL A 372 25.13 -7.38 -9.59
CA VAL A 372 23.71 -7.31 -9.25
C VAL A 372 22.96 -8.37 -10.05
N GLU A 373 22.14 -9.16 -9.37
CA GLU A 373 21.21 -10.08 -10.03
C GLU A 373 19.98 -9.27 -10.47
N VAL A 374 19.69 -9.26 -11.78
CA VAL A 374 18.54 -8.58 -12.36
C VAL A 374 17.49 -9.63 -12.68
N ASP A 375 16.52 -9.81 -11.79
CA ASP A 375 15.44 -10.80 -11.88
C ASP A 375 14.20 -10.20 -12.57
N VAL A 376 13.90 -10.70 -13.76
CA VAL A 376 12.87 -10.15 -14.66
C VAL A 376 11.73 -11.15 -14.84
N PHE A 377 10.60 -10.87 -14.19
CA PHE A 377 9.35 -11.61 -14.35
C PHE A 377 8.65 -11.25 -15.67
N ALA A 378 7.88 -12.20 -16.23
CA ALA A 378 7.21 -12.00 -17.51
C ALA A 378 6.13 -10.90 -17.48
N ASN A 379 5.53 -10.66 -16.30
CA ASN A 379 4.42 -9.72 -16.13
C ASN A 379 4.23 -9.35 -14.64
N LYS A 380 3.44 -8.31 -14.38
CA LYS A 380 3.09 -7.82 -13.02
C LYS A 380 2.49 -8.90 -12.13
N LYS A 381 1.72 -9.83 -12.71
CA LYS A 381 1.02 -10.89 -12.00
C LYS A 381 2.00 -11.93 -11.45
N ASP A 382 2.97 -12.39 -12.24
CA ASP A 382 4.02 -13.30 -11.79
C ASP A 382 4.96 -12.64 -10.79
N TYR A 383 5.28 -11.36 -10.99
CA TYR A 383 6.00 -10.57 -9.99
C TYR A 383 5.27 -10.55 -8.65
N GLY A 384 3.96 -10.26 -8.65
CA GLY A 384 3.12 -10.25 -7.45
C GLY A 384 3.05 -11.58 -6.71
N TYR A 385 3.05 -12.71 -7.43
CA TYR A 385 2.97 -14.04 -6.80
C TYR A 385 4.29 -14.60 -6.29
N TYR A 386 5.37 -14.37 -7.03
CA TYR A 386 6.63 -15.09 -6.80
C TYR A 386 7.69 -14.21 -6.14
N SER A 387 7.72 -12.91 -6.43
CA SER A 387 8.86 -12.06 -6.03
C SER A 387 8.98 -11.97 -4.51
N SER A 388 7.89 -11.63 -3.81
CA SER A 388 7.84 -11.59 -2.33
C SER A 388 8.35 -12.89 -1.70
N PHE A 389 7.84 -14.05 -2.15
CA PHE A 389 8.28 -15.34 -1.62
C PHE A 389 9.77 -15.60 -1.89
N LEU A 390 10.25 -15.31 -3.10
CA LEU A 390 11.63 -15.57 -3.49
C LEU A 390 12.61 -14.64 -2.77
N PHE A 391 12.32 -13.35 -2.74
CA PHE A 391 13.29 -12.29 -2.45
C PHE A 391 12.92 -11.38 -1.28
N ASN A 392 11.79 -11.63 -0.60
CA ASN A 392 11.33 -10.88 0.57
C ASN A 392 11.12 -9.38 0.30
N ASN A 393 10.65 -9.04 -0.90
CA ASN A 393 10.38 -7.67 -1.33
C ASN A 393 8.88 -7.36 -1.38
N THR A 394 8.55 -6.07 -1.39
CA THR A 394 7.18 -5.64 -1.68
C THR A 394 6.92 -5.68 -3.19
N THR A 395 5.68 -5.97 -3.60
CA THR A 395 5.32 -6.10 -5.02
C THR A 395 4.32 -5.04 -5.49
N ASN A 396 4.00 -4.05 -4.64
CA ASN A 396 3.19 -2.88 -5.01
C ASN A 396 4.12 -1.75 -5.49
N ASN A 397 4.88 -2.03 -6.53
CA ASN A 397 5.84 -1.12 -7.17
C ASN A 397 6.14 -1.63 -8.59
N GLY A 398 6.82 -0.82 -9.38
CA GLY A 398 7.25 -1.19 -10.74
C GLY A 398 8.50 -2.07 -10.81
N GLY A 399 9.14 -2.29 -9.67
CA GLY A 399 10.42 -2.95 -9.49
C GLY A 399 11.06 -2.44 -8.20
N GLN A 400 12.10 -3.13 -7.73
CA GLN A 400 12.79 -2.74 -6.51
C GLN A 400 14.24 -3.20 -6.53
N TYR A 401 15.16 -2.29 -6.18
CA TYR A 401 16.52 -2.63 -5.78
C TYR A 401 16.56 -3.12 -4.32
N LEU A 402 17.19 -4.27 -4.12
CA LEU A 402 17.39 -4.98 -2.86
C LEU A 402 18.89 -5.08 -2.63
N GLU A 403 19.43 -4.15 -1.86
CA GLU A 403 20.86 -4.07 -1.60
C GLU A 403 21.38 -5.25 -0.77
N GLY A 404 20.63 -5.65 0.26
CA GLY A 404 21.11 -6.58 1.28
C GLY A 404 22.11 -5.90 2.22
N ASP A 405 23.12 -6.66 2.68
CA ASP A 405 24.22 -6.12 3.50
C ASP A 405 25.51 -6.10 2.64
N PRO A 406 25.91 -4.94 2.11
CA PRO A 406 27.06 -4.85 1.21
C PRO A 406 28.39 -5.21 1.89
N SER A 407 28.45 -5.23 3.23
CA SER A 407 29.64 -5.63 3.98
C SER A 407 29.87 -7.16 3.98
N GLN A 408 28.84 -7.96 3.70
CA GLN A 408 28.96 -9.42 3.63
C GLN A 408 29.51 -9.88 2.28
N VAL A 409 30.47 -10.79 2.31
CA VAL A 409 31.13 -11.34 1.10
C VAL A 409 30.18 -12.20 0.25
N ASP A 410 29.16 -12.78 0.88
CA ASP A 410 28.13 -13.60 0.24
C ASP A 410 26.82 -12.84 -0.01
N ASN A 411 26.82 -11.51 0.15
CA ASN A 411 25.68 -10.68 -0.21
C ASN A 411 25.31 -10.84 -1.68
N VAL A 412 24.01 -10.79 -1.96
CA VAL A 412 23.47 -10.83 -3.32
C VAL A 412 22.57 -9.61 -3.52
N ALA A 413 23.19 -8.51 -3.91
CA ALA A 413 22.47 -7.34 -4.41
C ALA A 413 21.59 -7.75 -5.61
N ARG A 414 20.33 -7.32 -5.59
CA ARG A 414 19.32 -7.75 -6.55
C ARG A 414 18.46 -6.58 -7.00
N PHE A 415 18.11 -6.57 -8.27
CA PHE A 415 17.05 -5.75 -8.82
C PHE A 415 15.95 -6.69 -9.31
N VAL A 416 14.74 -6.54 -8.75
CA VAL A 416 13.56 -7.31 -9.17
C VAL A 416 12.64 -6.42 -10.01
N ALA A 417 12.17 -6.91 -11.15
CA ALA A 417 11.22 -6.20 -12.02
C ALA A 417 10.36 -7.14 -12.85
N TYR A 418 9.39 -6.56 -13.56
CA TYR A 418 8.60 -7.25 -14.56
C TYR A 418 8.58 -6.53 -15.90
N ARG A 419 8.09 -7.24 -16.92
CA ARG A 419 7.91 -6.70 -18.26
C ARG A 419 6.47 -6.29 -18.52
N TYR A 420 6.28 -5.31 -19.39
CA TYR A 420 4.99 -5.10 -20.04
C TYR A 420 4.91 -5.92 -21.33
N GLU A 421 3.68 -6.19 -21.77
CA GLU A 421 3.43 -6.92 -23.02
C GLU A 421 3.97 -6.13 -24.22
N ASN A 422 5.14 -6.54 -24.71
CA ASN A 422 5.69 -6.10 -25.98
C ASN A 422 6.62 -7.19 -26.51
N GLU A 423 6.12 -8.03 -27.41
CA GLU A 423 6.85 -9.22 -27.88
C GLU A 423 8.14 -8.87 -28.63
N GLN A 424 8.22 -7.68 -29.24
CA GLN A 424 9.35 -7.29 -30.11
C GLN A 424 10.33 -6.31 -29.46
N ALA A 425 9.91 -5.48 -28.51
CA ALA A 425 10.79 -4.51 -27.87
C ALA A 425 11.14 -4.89 -26.43
N LEU A 426 12.33 -4.52 -25.96
CA LEU A 426 12.67 -4.59 -24.55
C LEU A 426 11.79 -3.60 -23.75
N ALA A 427 10.95 -4.14 -22.88
CA ALA A 427 9.97 -3.41 -22.06
C ALA A 427 10.04 -3.83 -20.58
N ILE A 428 11.24 -3.87 -20.00
CA ILE A 428 11.43 -4.08 -18.56
C ILE A 428 11.12 -2.76 -17.85
N LEU A 429 10.14 -2.77 -16.94
CA LEU A 429 9.77 -1.59 -16.19
C LEU A 429 10.91 -1.15 -15.25
N ASN A 430 11.16 0.16 -15.16
CA ASN A 430 12.15 0.79 -14.29
C ASN A 430 13.59 0.26 -14.38
N LEU A 431 13.96 -0.45 -15.45
CA LEU A 431 15.28 -1.10 -15.61
C LEU A 431 16.45 -0.16 -15.32
N GLU A 432 16.45 1.02 -15.92
CA GLU A 432 17.54 1.98 -15.75
C GLU A 432 17.49 2.69 -14.40
N HIS A 433 16.28 2.99 -13.92
CA HIS A 433 16.05 3.67 -12.64
C HIS A 433 16.58 2.82 -11.48
N GLU A 434 16.16 1.55 -11.39
CA GLU A 434 16.59 0.65 -10.33
C GLU A 434 18.07 0.26 -10.44
N TYR A 435 18.62 0.22 -11.67
CA TYR A 435 20.05 0.02 -11.84
C TYR A 435 20.87 1.21 -11.33
N VAL A 436 20.34 2.45 -11.41
CA VAL A 436 21.00 3.61 -10.80
C VAL A 436 21.01 3.49 -9.28
N HIS A 437 19.97 2.96 -8.65
CA HIS A 437 20.00 2.66 -7.20
C HIS A 437 21.15 1.70 -6.84
N TYR A 438 21.35 0.63 -7.61
CA TYR A 438 22.50 -0.26 -7.43
C TYR A 438 23.84 0.47 -7.57
N LEU A 439 23.99 1.29 -8.61
CA LEU A 439 25.23 2.02 -8.87
C LEU A 439 25.50 3.07 -7.78
N ASP A 440 24.46 3.77 -7.33
CA ASP A 440 24.58 4.81 -6.30
C ASP A 440 24.95 4.21 -4.94
N ALA A 441 24.25 3.14 -4.55
CA ALA A 441 24.58 2.32 -3.39
C ALA A 441 26.06 1.89 -3.43
N ARG A 442 26.47 1.23 -4.52
CA ARG A 442 27.82 0.66 -4.64
C ARG A 442 28.95 1.70 -4.69
N PHE A 443 28.75 2.82 -5.35
CA PHE A 443 29.84 3.71 -5.76
C PHE A 443 29.79 5.11 -5.13
N ASN A 444 28.66 5.49 -4.51
CA ASN A 444 28.48 6.79 -3.88
C ASN A 444 28.07 6.72 -2.41
N GLN A 445 27.57 5.60 -1.91
CA GLN A 445 26.98 5.51 -0.57
C GLN A 445 27.69 4.43 0.25
N TYR A 446 28.43 4.84 1.27
CA TYR A 446 29.05 3.87 2.18
C TYR A 446 28.02 3.24 3.11
N GLY A 447 28.12 1.94 3.34
CA GLY A 447 27.21 1.21 4.22
C GLY A 447 25.95 0.73 3.49
N SER A 448 24.92 0.42 4.25
CA SER A 448 23.64 -0.06 3.76
C SER A 448 22.65 1.08 3.50
N PHE A 449 21.57 0.78 2.78
CA PHE A 449 20.42 1.66 2.59
C PHE A 449 19.89 2.26 3.90
N HIS A 450 19.94 1.51 5.01
CA HIS A 450 19.54 2.00 6.32
C HIS A 450 20.49 3.09 6.86
N ASP A 451 21.79 2.93 6.67
CA ASP A 451 22.79 3.92 7.10
C ASP A 451 22.59 5.26 6.37
N ASN A 452 22.22 5.19 5.09
CA ASN A 452 21.91 6.35 4.26
C ASN A 452 20.73 7.17 4.81
N LEU A 453 19.70 6.49 5.33
CA LEU A 453 18.46 7.13 5.82
C LEU A 453 18.57 7.70 7.24
N ALA A 454 19.58 7.28 8.02
CA ALA A 454 19.66 7.50 9.46
C ALA A 454 19.64 8.97 9.94
N TYR A 455 19.87 9.95 9.05
CA TYR A 455 19.88 11.38 9.38
C TYR A 455 18.89 12.20 8.53
N GLY A 456 18.03 11.54 7.76
CA GLY A 456 17.11 12.19 6.82
C GLY A 456 17.81 12.94 5.68
N HIS A 457 17.05 13.79 4.97
CA HIS A 457 17.57 14.67 3.92
C HIS A 457 18.32 14.01 2.75
N ILE A 458 18.04 12.75 2.46
CA ILE A 458 18.69 12.00 1.38
C ILE A 458 17.70 11.50 0.31
N VAL A 459 16.40 11.37 0.60
CA VAL A 459 15.42 10.78 -0.34
C VAL A 459 15.31 11.57 -1.65
N TRP A 460 15.42 12.90 -1.59
CA TRP A 460 15.47 13.76 -2.79
C TRP A 460 16.62 13.38 -3.72
N TRP A 461 17.74 12.91 -3.15
CA TRP A 461 18.88 12.41 -3.88
C TRP A 461 18.60 10.98 -4.33
N LEU A 462 18.22 10.06 -3.46
CA LEU A 462 17.97 8.65 -3.83
C LEU A 462 17.04 8.52 -5.05
N GLU A 463 15.81 9.01 -4.91
CA GLU A 463 14.79 8.86 -5.95
C GLU A 463 14.96 9.90 -7.07
N GLY A 464 15.28 11.14 -6.70
CA GLY A 464 15.48 12.20 -7.67
C GLY A 464 16.71 12.00 -8.57
N PHE A 465 17.76 11.34 -8.07
CA PHE A 465 18.97 11.06 -8.83
C PHE A 465 18.76 9.90 -9.80
N ALA A 466 18.04 8.85 -9.38
CA ALA A 466 17.58 7.80 -10.29
C ALA A 466 16.73 8.37 -11.43
N GLU A 467 15.78 9.26 -11.11
CA GLU A 467 14.97 9.97 -12.12
C GLU A 467 15.82 10.89 -13.02
N TYR A 468 16.78 11.61 -12.45
CA TYR A 468 17.69 12.47 -13.21
C TYR A 468 18.58 11.65 -14.16
N MET A 469 19.08 10.50 -13.71
CA MET A 469 19.88 9.61 -14.55
C MET A 469 19.05 8.97 -15.68
N HIS A 470 17.75 8.81 -15.48
CA HIS A 470 16.85 8.33 -16.53
C HIS A 470 16.48 9.44 -17.53
N TYR A 471 15.95 10.58 -17.05
CA TYR A 471 15.38 11.63 -17.90
C TYR A 471 16.33 12.76 -18.29
N LYS A 472 17.43 12.94 -17.56
CA LYS A 472 18.39 14.05 -17.71
C LYS A 472 17.72 15.42 -17.67
N GLN A 473 17.54 16.08 -18.81
CA GLN A 473 16.93 17.40 -18.91
C GLN A 473 15.47 17.34 -19.38
N ASP A 474 14.97 16.16 -19.76
CA ASP A 474 13.74 16.00 -20.55
C ASP A 474 12.60 15.32 -19.78
N TYR A 475 12.47 15.58 -18.48
CA TYR A 475 11.32 15.11 -17.69
C TYR A 475 10.13 16.09 -17.74
N GLN A 476 9.32 16.02 -18.79
CA GLN A 476 8.21 16.98 -19.01
C GLN A 476 7.11 16.92 -17.93
N ALA A 477 6.84 15.74 -17.36
CA ALA A 477 5.85 15.61 -16.28
C ALA A 477 6.30 16.37 -15.02
N ALA A 478 7.59 16.29 -14.66
CA ALA A 478 8.15 17.06 -13.55
C ALA A 478 8.09 18.57 -13.84
N ILE A 479 8.46 19.01 -15.04
CA ILE A 479 8.39 20.43 -15.44
C ILE A 479 6.95 20.96 -15.38
N SER A 480 5.97 20.15 -15.82
CA SER A 480 4.55 20.53 -15.79
C SER A 480 4.01 20.66 -14.36
N SER A 481 4.52 19.86 -13.41
CA SER A 481 4.09 19.88 -12.01
C SER A 481 4.38 21.21 -11.29
N ILE A 482 5.32 22.01 -11.79
CA ILE A 482 5.68 23.34 -11.26
C ILE A 482 4.47 24.30 -11.27
N GLN A 483 3.51 24.10 -12.19
CA GLN A 483 2.33 24.95 -12.32
C GLN A 483 1.21 24.60 -11.33
N THR A 484 1.15 23.36 -10.85
CA THR A 484 0.06 22.86 -9.99
C THR A 484 0.39 23.00 -8.51
N GLN A 485 1.66 22.91 -8.14
CA GLN A 485 2.16 23.03 -6.78
C GLN A 485 3.58 23.62 -6.83
N LYS A 486 4.01 24.37 -5.82
CA LYS A 486 5.39 24.84 -5.72
C LYS A 486 5.95 24.49 -4.36
N TRP A 487 7.03 23.71 -4.34
CA TRP A 487 7.80 23.39 -3.16
C TRP A 487 9.06 24.25 -3.11
N SER A 488 9.47 24.67 -1.90
CA SER A 488 10.80 25.27 -1.73
C SER A 488 11.88 24.19 -1.84
N LEU A 489 13.13 24.56 -2.13
CA LEU A 489 14.23 23.60 -2.14
C LEU A 489 14.42 22.95 -0.77
N SER A 490 14.23 23.71 0.31
CA SER A 490 14.25 23.17 1.68
C SER A 490 13.19 22.09 1.89
N ASP A 491 11.96 22.29 1.40
CA ASP A 491 10.92 21.27 1.48
C ASP A 491 11.35 20.03 0.69
N VAL A 492 11.80 20.20 -0.56
CA VAL A 492 12.22 19.06 -1.38
C VAL A 492 13.39 18.31 -0.73
N PHE A 493 14.37 19.01 -0.19
CA PHE A 493 15.49 18.41 0.54
C PHE A 493 15.08 17.73 1.86
N ALA A 494 13.95 18.09 2.44
CA ALA A 494 13.40 17.45 3.64
C ALA A 494 12.46 16.27 3.32
N THR A 495 12.36 15.86 2.05
CA THR A 495 11.48 14.76 1.62
C THR A 495 11.85 13.44 2.31
N THR A 496 10.81 12.68 2.66
CA THR A 496 10.88 11.32 3.21
C THR A 496 10.03 10.38 2.35
N TYR A 497 10.11 9.06 2.58
CA TYR A 497 9.24 8.09 1.89
C TYR A 497 7.77 8.15 2.32
N GLU A 498 7.43 8.98 3.30
CA GLU A 498 6.06 9.26 3.74
C GLU A 498 5.39 10.38 2.93
N ASP A 499 6.15 11.12 2.13
CA ASP A 499 5.63 12.14 1.24
C ASP A 499 4.98 11.53 -0.01
N ASP A 500 4.20 12.34 -0.74
CA ASP A 500 3.57 11.86 -1.97
C ASP A 500 4.58 11.61 -3.10
N ALA A 501 4.24 10.71 -4.02
CA ALA A 501 5.09 10.33 -5.15
C ALA A 501 5.52 11.52 -6.02
N ASN A 502 4.69 12.57 -6.13
CA ASN A 502 5.07 13.75 -6.90
C ASN A 502 6.20 14.52 -6.21
N ARG A 503 6.17 14.68 -4.88
CA ARG A 503 7.28 15.27 -4.12
C ARG A 503 8.53 14.39 -4.15
N ILE A 504 8.39 13.08 -3.95
CA ILE A 504 9.51 12.12 -3.94
C ILE A 504 10.25 12.11 -5.30
N TYR A 505 9.54 11.81 -6.39
CA TYR A 505 10.18 11.52 -7.67
C TYR A 505 10.38 12.78 -8.53
N ARG A 506 9.31 13.54 -8.78
CA ARG A 506 9.35 14.67 -9.73
C ARG A 506 10.05 15.89 -9.13
N TRP A 507 9.75 16.23 -7.88
CA TRP A 507 10.44 17.34 -7.21
C TRP A 507 11.86 16.97 -6.81
N GLY A 508 12.10 15.73 -6.36
CA GLY A 508 13.45 15.19 -6.19
C GLY A 508 14.29 15.36 -7.45
N TYR A 509 13.77 14.95 -8.62
CA TYR A 509 14.42 15.17 -9.92
C TYR A 509 14.75 16.65 -10.18
N LEU A 510 13.80 17.56 -9.94
CA LEU A 510 14.01 18.99 -10.18
C LEU A 510 15.13 19.54 -9.28
N ALA A 511 15.19 19.11 -8.02
CA ALA A 511 16.26 19.49 -7.10
C ALA A 511 17.62 18.94 -7.54
N VAL A 512 17.70 17.65 -7.90
CA VAL A 512 18.94 17.05 -8.43
C VAL A 512 19.42 17.76 -9.69
N ARG A 513 18.52 17.98 -10.65
CA ARG A 513 18.85 18.70 -11.88
C ARG A 513 19.37 20.11 -11.60
N PHE A 514 18.69 20.86 -10.74
CA PHE A 514 19.11 22.20 -10.33
C PHE A 514 20.53 22.17 -9.75
N MET A 515 20.80 21.23 -8.83
CA MET A 515 22.10 21.10 -8.19
C MET A 515 23.20 20.74 -9.18
N PHE A 516 22.97 19.82 -10.14
CA PHE A 516 23.96 19.53 -11.18
C PHE A 516 24.19 20.70 -12.15
N GLU A 517 23.14 21.44 -12.52
CA GLU A 517 23.25 22.55 -13.48
C GLU A 517 23.89 23.81 -12.87
N LYS A 518 23.61 24.09 -11.59
CA LYS A 518 23.98 25.35 -10.94
C LYS A 518 25.06 25.20 -9.88
N HIS A 519 25.05 24.08 -9.16
CA HIS A 519 25.89 23.87 -7.97
C HIS A 519 26.66 22.53 -8.00
N PRO A 520 27.36 22.17 -9.10
CA PRO A 520 28.03 20.87 -9.21
C PRO A 520 29.14 20.65 -8.16
N GLN A 521 29.74 21.73 -7.63
CA GLN A 521 30.72 21.65 -6.55
C GLN A 521 30.10 21.23 -5.21
N GLU A 522 28.84 21.60 -4.98
CA GLU A 522 28.09 21.19 -3.79
C GLU A 522 27.72 19.69 -3.89
N ILE A 523 27.34 19.21 -5.08
CA ILE A 523 27.18 17.77 -5.31
C ILE A 523 28.47 17.00 -5.05
N GLU A 524 29.63 17.50 -5.51
CA GLU A 524 30.92 16.84 -5.21
C GLU A 524 31.23 16.79 -3.71
N SER A 525 30.85 17.84 -2.96
CA SER A 525 31.03 17.89 -1.51
C SER A 525 30.11 16.91 -0.79
N LEU A 526 28.82 16.89 -1.17
CA LEU A 526 27.84 15.93 -0.66
C LEU A 526 28.27 14.48 -0.94
N LEU A 527 28.66 14.16 -2.18
CA LEU A 527 29.18 12.83 -2.53
C LEU A 527 30.44 12.45 -1.76
N THR A 528 31.26 13.42 -1.34
CA THR A 528 32.41 13.13 -0.48
C THR A 528 31.98 12.65 0.90
N TYR A 529 30.95 13.28 1.50
CA TYR A 529 30.38 12.83 2.77
C TYR A 529 29.75 11.44 2.65
N SER A 530 28.91 11.24 1.63
CA SER A 530 28.21 9.97 1.39
C SER A 530 29.17 8.79 1.20
N ARG A 531 30.22 8.96 0.40
CA ARG A 531 31.24 7.91 0.16
C ARG A 531 32.09 7.58 1.38
N ALA A 532 32.14 8.47 2.37
CA ALA A 532 32.86 8.29 3.61
C ALA A 532 31.95 7.82 4.77
N GLY A 533 30.65 7.64 4.52
CA GLY A 533 29.67 7.29 5.56
C GLY A 533 29.33 8.44 6.50
N GLU A 534 29.67 9.68 6.13
CA GLU A 534 29.44 10.87 6.95
C GLU A 534 28.01 11.45 6.72
N PHE A 535 26.97 10.62 6.86
CA PHE A 535 25.58 11.00 6.54
C PHE A 535 25.01 12.11 7.44
N SER A 536 25.49 12.24 8.68
CA SER A 536 25.17 13.42 9.51
C SER A 536 25.67 14.71 8.87
N SER A 537 26.90 14.70 8.33
CA SER A 537 27.47 15.85 7.61
C SER A 537 26.72 16.13 6.31
N TRP A 538 26.32 15.08 5.58
CA TRP A 538 25.43 15.20 4.41
C TRP A 538 24.14 15.93 4.77
N ALA A 539 23.44 15.48 5.82
CA ALA A 539 22.15 16.04 6.21
C ALA A 539 22.28 17.50 6.65
N GLU A 540 23.27 17.83 7.49
CA GLU A 540 23.55 19.21 7.91
C GLU A 540 23.86 20.13 6.72
N HIS A 541 24.70 19.68 5.79
CA HIS A 541 25.07 20.46 4.61
C HIS A 541 23.88 20.64 3.68
N THR A 542 23.08 19.59 3.48
CA THR A 542 21.86 19.63 2.66
C THR A 542 20.84 20.63 3.22
N GLN A 543 20.61 20.64 4.54
CA GLN A 543 19.73 21.63 5.18
C GLN A 543 20.22 23.07 4.93
N GLN A 544 21.51 23.32 5.12
CA GLN A 544 22.11 24.65 4.87
C GLN A 544 21.96 25.09 3.42
N LEU A 545 22.19 24.19 2.46
CA LEU A 545 21.98 24.47 1.04
C LEU A 545 20.51 24.77 0.73
N GLY A 546 19.58 24.01 1.33
CA GLY A 546 18.16 24.25 1.20
C GLY A 546 17.79 25.69 1.56
N GLU A 547 18.26 26.19 2.70
CA GLU A 547 18.00 27.56 3.14
C GLU A 547 18.67 28.60 2.21
N GLN A 548 19.93 28.38 1.84
CA GLN A 548 20.73 29.32 1.06
C GLN A 548 20.27 29.45 -0.39
N LEU A 549 19.83 28.35 -1.00
CA LEU A 549 19.54 28.26 -2.43
C LEU A 549 18.04 28.31 -2.76
N ASN A 550 17.16 28.39 -1.76
CA ASN A 550 15.71 28.45 -1.94
C ASN A 550 15.26 29.49 -2.98
N GLU A 551 15.76 30.72 -2.87
CA GLU A 551 15.38 31.80 -3.79
C GLU A 551 15.89 31.55 -5.21
N GLU A 552 17.13 31.07 -5.35
CA GLU A 552 17.71 30.74 -6.65
C GLU A 552 16.99 29.57 -7.31
N PHE A 553 16.65 28.52 -6.55
CA PHE A 553 15.86 27.39 -7.02
C PHE A 553 14.51 27.85 -7.56
N SER A 554 13.78 28.68 -6.79
CA SER A 554 12.52 29.23 -7.25
C SER A 554 12.67 30.04 -8.54
N GLN A 555 13.74 30.82 -8.69
CA GLN A 555 14.00 31.58 -9.93
C GLN A 555 14.38 30.66 -11.10
N TRP A 556 15.16 29.61 -10.85
CA TRP A 556 15.53 28.63 -11.87
C TRP A 556 14.31 27.87 -12.39
N LEU A 557 13.37 27.49 -11.52
CA LEU A 557 12.12 26.84 -11.94
C LEU A 557 11.33 27.69 -12.94
N GLU A 558 11.31 29.02 -12.79
CA GLU A 558 10.65 29.93 -13.76
C GLU A 558 11.33 29.96 -15.13
N THR A 559 12.58 29.49 -15.23
CA THR A 559 13.29 29.39 -16.52
C THR A 559 12.97 28.11 -17.29
N LEU A 560 12.38 27.11 -16.63
CA LEU A 560 11.95 25.87 -17.25
C LEU A 560 10.63 26.13 -17.99
N ASN A 561 10.71 26.47 -19.28
CA ASN A 561 9.55 26.70 -20.13
C ASN A 561 8.68 25.44 -20.25
N THR A 562 7.36 25.58 -20.10
CA THR A 562 6.40 24.61 -20.62
C THR A 562 6.15 24.90 -22.11
N GLU A 563 7.07 24.52 -23.00
CA GLU A 563 6.71 24.48 -24.42
C GLU A 563 5.78 23.28 -24.64
N THR A 564 4.50 23.55 -24.86
CA THR A 564 3.54 22.53 -25.32
C THR A 564 3.95 22.06 -26.72
N SER A 565 4.78 21.03 -26.80
CA SER A 565 5.05 20.30 -28.03
C SER A 565 4.19 19.02 -28.12
N PRO A 566 3.74 18.61 -29.32
CA PRO A 566 2.83 17.49 -29.47
C PRO A 566 3.57 16.15 -29.45
N SER A 567 3.09 15.26 -28.58
CA SER A 567 3.30 13.81 -28.52
C SER A 567 4.74 13.32 -28.71
N ASP A 568 5.43 13.10 -27.59
CA ASP A 568 6.48 12.09 -27.56
C ASP A 568 5.86 10.74 -27.22
N SER A 569 6.08 9.75 -28.09
CA SER A 569 5.54 8.39 -27.98
C SER A 569 6.41 7.48 -27.11
N SER A 570 7.02 8.04 -26.07
CA SER A 570 7.65 7.24 -25.02
C SER A 570 6.53 6.75 -24.10
N PRO A 571 6.43 5.44 -23.80
CA PRO A 571 5.46 4.98 -22.83
C PRO A 571 5.71 5.75 -21.52
N PRO A 572 4.67 6.22 -20.83
CA PRO A 572 4.83 6.81 -19.51
C PRO A 572 5.66 5.83 -18.67
N ILE A 573 6.65 6.33 -17.91
CA ILE A 573 6.85 5.68 -16.62
C ILE A 573 5.53 5.96 -15.92
N GLU A 574 4.74 4.91 -15.76
CA GLU A 574 3.65 4.90 -14.80
C GLU A 574 4.30 5.08 -13.42
N ALA A 575 4.67 6.32 -13.08
CA ALA A 575 4.34 6.83 -11.77
C ALA A 575 2.81 6.74 -11.76
N GLU A 576 2.35 5.63 -11.20
CA GLU A 576 0.97 5.19 -11.05
C GLU A 576 0.00 6.33 -11.38
N GLU A 577 -0.59 6.29 -12.58
CA GLU A 577 -1.97 6.70 -12.66
C GLU A 577 -2.71 5.68 -11.79
N GLU A 578 -2.76 5.95 -10.48
CA GLU A 578 -3.97 5.72 -9.73
C GLU A 578 -5.09 6.13 -10.68
N GLN A 579 -5.91 5.17 -11.09
CA GLN A 579 -7.19 5.55 -11.64
C GLN A 579 -7.79 6.52 -10.64
N GLU A 580 -7.97 7.78 -11.05
CA GLU A 580 -8.81 8.77 -10.37
C GLU A 580 -10.25 8.26 -10.43
N SER A 581 -10.50 7.17 -9.71
CA SER A 581 -11.77 6.70 -9.25
C SER A 581 -11.83 7.04 -7.77
N GLY A 582 -12.11 8.31 -7.48
CA GLY A 582 -12.48 8.79 -6.15
C GLY A 582 -11.36 8.69 -5.10
N LYS A 583 -10.83 9.85 -4.70
CA LYS A 583 -10.07 9.97 -3.45
C LYS A 583 -10.91 9.52 -2.25
N GLU A 584 -10.81 8.25 -1.90
CA GLU A 584 -10.93 7.73 -0.54
C GLU A 584 -9.47 7.61 -0.01
N THR A 585 -8.88 8.69 0.49
CA THR A 585 -7.78 8.64 1.50
C THR A 585 -8.17 7.77 2.70
N HIS A 586 -8.05 6.45 2.55
CA HIS A 586 -8.23 5.51 3.65
C HIS A 586 -7.25 5.87 4.78
N PRO A 587 -7.71 6.00 6.02
CA PRO A 587 -6.81 6.13 7.16
C PRO A 587 -5.98 4.84 7.28
N GLN A 588 -4.65 4.99 7.18
CA GLN A 588 -3.68 3.90 7.28
C GLN A 588 -3.92 3.12 8.58
N GLN A 589 -4.41 1.89 8.43
CA GLN A 589 -4.53 0.92 9.51
C GLN A 589 -3.12 0.40 9.84
N ASP A 590 -2.82 0.16 11.11
CA ASP A 590 -1.60 -0.57 11.46
C ASP A 590 -1.55 -1.90 10.71
N ASP A 591 -0.47 -2.12 9.99
CA ASP A 591 -0.12 -3.45 9.58
C ASP A 591 0.30 -4.24 10.83
N LEU A 592 -0.59 -5.08 11.35
CA LEU A 592 -0.32 -5.88 12.54
C LEU A 592 0.48 -7.15 12.24
N THR A 593 0.93 -7.33 10.99
CA THR A 593 1.98 -8.28 10.60
C THR A 593 3.21 -7.98 11.48
N PRO A 594 3.58 -8.86 12.43
CA PRO A 594 4.72 -8.57 13.28
C PRO A 594 6.00 -8.45 12.47
N VAL A 595 6.78 -7.42 12.74
CA VAL A 595 8.08 -7.25 12.12
C VAL A 595 9.08 -8.17 12.82
N VAL A 596 9.68 -9.08 12.07
CA VAL A 596 10.78 -9.89 12.59
C VAL A 596 12.02 -9.00 12.61
N LEU A 597 12.48 -8.72 13.82
CA LEU A 597 13.68 -7.93 14.08
C LEU A 597 14.91 -8.81 13.92
N GLU A 598 15.99 -8.20 13.48
CA GLU A 598 17.32 -8.79 13.54
C GLU A 598 18.10 -8.19 14.71
N PRO A 599 18.94 -8.97 15.41
CA PRO A 599 19.71 -8.46 16.52
C PRO A 599 20.68 -7.38 16.05
N THR A 600 20.82 -6.32 16.83
CA THR A 600 21.66 -5.13 16.59
C THR A 600 21.28 -4.28 15.37
N GLN A 601 20.24 -4.68 14.62
CA GLN A 601 19.66 -3.89 13.54
C GLN A 601 18.55 -2.99 14.09
N MET A 602 18.65 -1.70 13.81
CA MET A 602 17.58 -0.74 14.11
C MET A 602 16.49 -0.89 13.06
N THR A 603 15.27 -1.07 13.52
CA THR A 603 14.09 -1.28 12.67
C THR A 603 13.13 -0.15 12.91
N THR A 604 12.90 0.67 11.89
CA THR A 604 11.86 1.70 11.93
C THR A 604 10.50 1.03 11.83
N LEU A 605 9.68 1.26 12.83
CA LEU A 605 8.37 0.69 12.97
C LEU A 605 7.36 1.82 12.91
N LYS A 606 6.51 1.80 11.88
CA LYS A 606 5.34 2.67 11.84
C LYS A 606 4.33 2.20 12.86
N VAL A 607 4.03 3.04 13.85
CA VAL A 607 3.06 2.73 14.91
C VAL A 607 1.94 3.76 14.88
N HIS A 608 0.79 3.37 14.34
CA HIS A 608 -0.43 4.18 14.37
C HIS A 608 -1.15 4.05 15.72
N GLN A 609 -1.31 2.84 16.22
CA GLN A 609 -1.84 2.53 17.56
C GLN A 609 -1.13 1.32 18.16
N ARG A 610 -0.91 0.27 17.37
CA ARG A 610 -0.28 -0.97 17.80
C ARG A 610 0.64 -1.50 16.73
N ARG A 611 1.83 -1.92 17.12
CA ARG A 611 2.75 -2.63 16.25
C ARG A 611 3.31 -3.84 17.00
N TYR A 612 3.27 -4.98 16.33
CA TYR A 612 3.91 -6.17 16.85
C TYR A 612 5.30 -6.30 16.24
N ALA A 613 6.24 -6.77 17.05
CA ALA A 613 7.57 -7.13 16.58
C ALA A 613 8.01 -8.41 17.29
N ALA A 614 8.90 -9.20 16.69
CA ALA A 614 9.47 -10.35 17.36
C ALA A 614 10.92 -10.54 16.97
N ILE A 615 11.69 -11.14 17.86
CA ILE A 615 13.08 -11.50 17.59
C ILE A 615 13.34 -12.94 18.04
N TYR A 616 14.05 -13.72 17.23
CA TYR A 616 14.45 -15.06 17.62
C TYR A 616 15.65 -14.98 18.57
N VAL A 617 15.51 -15.47 19.80
CA VAL A 617 16.60 -15.52 20.78
C VAL A 617 17.32 -16.87 20.65
N PRO A 618 18.58 -16.90 20.17
CA PRO A 618 19.33 -18.15 20.01
C PRO A 618 19.85 -18.70 21.34
N GLU A 619 20.26 -19.96 21.33
CA GLU A 619 20.91 -20.60 22.48
C GLU A 619 22.17 -19.82 22.92
N GLY A 620 22.34 -19.65 24.24
CA GLY A 620 23.53 -19.01 24.83
C GLY A 620 23.36 -17.53 25.20
N VAL A 621 22.33 -16.85 24.69
CA VAL A 621 21.97 -15.50 25.16
C VAL A 621 21.57 -15.57 26.64
N LYS A 622 22.02 -14.61 27.44
CA LYS A 622 21.67 -14.49 28.87
C LYS A 622 20.77 -13.30 29.15
N GLU A 623 20.93 -12.24 28.39
CA GLU A 623 20.20 -10.99 28.55
C GLU A 623 19.92 -10.38 27.18
N ILE A 624 18.75 -9.79 27.06
CA ILE A 624 18.24 -9.12 25.87
C ILE A 624 17.94 -7.69 26.28
N ARG A 625 18.45 -6.71 25.54
CA ARG A 625 18.18 -5.29 25.79
C ARG A 625 17.51 -4.70 24.58
N VAL A 626 16.44 -3.96 24.81
CA VAL A 626 15.58 -3.41 23.77
C VAL A 626 15.50 -1.92 23.98
N TRP A 627 15.74 -1.17 22.92
CA TRP A 627 15.52 0.27 22.88
C TRP A 627 14.47 0.56 21.82
N VAL A 628 13.54 1.45 22.15
CA VAL A 628 12.65 2.10 21.21
C VAL A 628 12.93 3.59 21.33
N MET A 629 13.21 4.23 20.20
CA MET A 629 13.57 5.64 20.13
C MET A 629 12.58 6.34 19.21
N ASN A 630 12.22 7.56 19.57
CA ASN A 630 11.32 8.38 18.78
C ASN A 630 11.98 9.74 18.54
N GLU A 631 12.27 10.05 17.28
CA GLU A 631 12.93 11.30 16.88
C GLU A 631 12.00 12.52 16.92
N SER A 632 10.68 12.30 16.95
CA SER A 632 9.68 13.35 17.10
C SER A 632 9.68 13.82 18.56
N ARG A 633 10.30 14.97 18.83
CA ARG A 633 10.24 15.62 20.16
C ARG A 633 8.79 15.98 20.49
N VAL A 634 8.09 15.11 21.23
CA VAL A 634 6.65 15.28 21.51
C VAL A 634 6.38 16.36 22.57
N GLU A 635 5.29 17.08 22.35
CA GLU A 635 4.49 17.74 23.39
C GLU A 635 4.07 16.76 24.50
N PRO A 636 3.84 17.21 25.75
CA PRO A 636 3.45 16.32 26.86
C PRO A 636 2.09 15.65 26.64
N GLY A 637 2.01 14.30 26.70
CA GLY A 637 0.77 13.53 26.80
C GLY A 637 0.45 12.56 25.65
N LYS A 638 1.44 12.10 24.87
CA LYS A 638 1.28 11.09 23.81
C LYS A 638 2.39 10.04 23.95
N ASP A 639 2.16 9.05 24.81
CA ASP A 639 3.22 8.11 25.20
C ASP A 639 3.08 6.77 24.46
N LEU A 640 4.19 6.24 23.96
CA LEU A 640 4.30 4.89 23.38
C LEU A 640 4.77 3.93 24.47
N ASN A 641 4.05 2.84 24.70
CA ASN A 641 4.43 1.81 25.68
C ASN A 641 4.95 0.54 25.00
N LEU A 642 6.01 -0.06 25.54
CA LEU A 642 6.60 -1.31 25.05
C LEU A 642 6.32 -2.47 26.00
N TYR A 643 5.74 -3.54 25.49
CA TYR A 643 5.46 -4.78 26.21
C TYR A 643 6.19 -5.96 25.59
N ALA A 644 6.62 -6.93 26.39
CA ALA A 644 7.33 -8.12 25.90
C ALA A 644 6.89 -9.42 26.60
N SER A 645 6.95 -10.53 25.85
CA SER A 645 6.60 -11.87 26.34
C SER A 645 7.21 -12.99 25.48
N PHE A 646 7.60 -14.09 26.12
CA PHE A 646 8.16 -15.27 25.45
C PHE A 646 7.13 -16.38 25.17
N ASP A 647 5.95 -16.35 25.81
CA ASP A 647 4.98 -17.45 25.77
C ASP A 647 3.74 -17.11 24.93
N VAL A 648 3.46 -15.82 24.79
CA VAL A 648 2.29 -15.25 24.10
C VAL A 648 2.67 -13.93 23.44
N TRP A 649 1.94 -13.53 22.41
CA TRP A 649 1.97 -12.15 21.94
C TRP A 649 1.47 -11.24 23.07
N PRO A 650 2.27 -10.25 23.51
CA PRO A 650 1.90 -9.41 24.63
C PRO A 650 0.72 -8.50 24.26
N THR A 651 -0.19 -8.30 25.21
CA THR A 651 -1.24 -7.26 25.16
C THR A 651 -1.02 -6.27 26.30
N THR A 652 -1.78 -5.17 26.34
CA THR A 652 -1.75 -4.22 27.46
C THR A 652 -2.23 -4.85 28.78
N GLU A 653 -2.90 -5.99 28.74
CA GLU A 653 -3.39 -6.73 29.92
C GLU A 653 -2.57 -7.99 30.24
N GLN A 654 -1.87 -8.54 29.24
CA GLN A 654 -1.12 -9.79 29.36
C GLN A 654 0.28 -9.66 28.78
N TYR A 655 1.27 -9.46 29.64
CA TYR A 655 2.70 -9.36 29.30
C TYR A 655 3.57 -9.86 30.47
N TYR A 656 4.86 -10.09 30.21
CA TYR A 656 5.83 -10.42 31.26
C TYR A 656 6.74 -9.24 31.61
N TRP A 657 7.05 -8.39 30.63
CA TRP A 657 7.81 -7.16 30.83
C TRP A 657 7.09 -5.99 30.16
N ALA A 658 7.13 -4.83 30.80
CA ALA A 658 6.64 -3.57 30.24
C ALA A 658 7.62 -2.47 30.60
N SER A 659 7.84 -1.55 29.67
CA SER A 659 8.61 -0.34 29.91
C SER A 659 7.94 0.55 30.97
N GLN A 660 8.69 1.47 31.56
CA GLN A 660 8.23 2.31 32.68
C GLN A 660 8.46 3.80 32.42
N ASN A 661 8.94 4.17 31.24
CA ASN A 661 9.16 5.57 30.92
C ASN A 661 7.79 6.24 30.67
N THR A 662 7.77 7.55 30.82
CA THR A 662 6.56 8.37 30.63
C THR A 662 6.71 9.24 29.37
N ASP A 663 7.48 8.75 28.41
CA ASP A 663 7.72 9.36 27.10
C ASP A 663 7.84 8.23 26.05
N SER A 664 7.89 8.58 24.77
CA SER A 664 7.92 7.60 23.68
C SER A 664 9.28 6.91 23.46
N ASN A 665 10.29 7.18 24.29
CA ASN A 665 11.57 6.46 24.26
C ASN A 665 11.55 5.35 25.28
N GLU A 666 11.50 4.09 24.82
CA GLU A 666 11.32 2.95 25.70
C GLU A 666 12.57 2.09 25.82
N TYR A 667 12.76 1.51 27.00
CA TYR A 667 13.85 0.59 27.27
C TYR A 667 13.38 -0.62 28.07
N LEU A 668 13.74 -1.81 27.61
CA LEU A 668 13.55 -3.06 28.34
C LEU A 668 14.85 -3.84 28.46
N GLN A 669 15.06 -4.43 29.65
CA GLN A 669 16.12 -5.39 29.91
C GLN A 669 15.49 -6.70 30.37
N ILE A 670 15.62 -7.73 29.55
CA ILE A 670 14.88 -8.99 29.65
C ILE A 670 15.88 -10.14 29.83
N PRO A 671 15.76 -10.97 30.89
CA PRO A 671 16.57 -12.18 31.00
C PRO A 671 16.15 -13.19 29.93
N ALA A 672 17.11 -13.79 29.23
CA ALA A 672 16.83 -14.82 28.24
C ALA A 672 16.48 -16.14 28.96
N LEU A 673 15.18 -16.39 29.15
CA LEU A 673 14.68 -17.53 29.94
C LEU A 673 14.66 -18.85 29.17
N LYS A 674 14.51 -18.78 27.85
CA LYS A 674 14.51 -19.93 26.92
C LYS A 674 14.96 -19.47 25.53
N GLU A 675 15.36 -20.43 24.70
CA GLU A 675 15.49 -20.24 23.26
C GLU A 675 14.09 -20.07 22.62
N GLY A 676 14.02 -19.27 21.55
CA GLY A 676 12.81 -19.06 20.77
C GLY A 676 12.45 -17.58 20.63
N TYR A 677 11.28 -17.31 20.05
CA TYR A 677 10.84 -15.94 19.82
C TYR A 677 10.51 -15.21 21.13
N LEU A 678 11.06 -14.01 21.26
CA LEU A 678 10.60 -12.99 22.18
C LEU A 678 9.69 -12.04 21.39
N HIS A 679 8.46 -11.90 21.85
CA HIS A 679 7.41 -11.12 21.20
C HIS A 679 7.28 -9.76 21.88
N PHE A 680 7.02 -8.73 21.08
CA PHE A 680 6.86 -7.35 21.50
C PHE A 680 5.54 -6.77 21.00
N LEU A 681 4.95 -5.89 21.81
CA LEU A 681 3.86 -4.99 21.44
C LEU A 681 4.31 -3.57 21.74
N LEU A 682 4.32 -2.72 20.73
CA LEU A 682 4.38 -1.27 20.87
C LEU A 682 2.94 -0.75 20.82
N ASN A 683 2.50 -0.02 21.84
CA ASN A 683 1.13 0.49 21.94
C ASN A 683 1.15 2.00 22.24
N ALA A 684 0.61 2.81 21.32
CA ALA A 684 0.51 4.25 21.42
C ALA A 684 -0.95 4.70 21.64
N ASP A 685 -1.13 5.78 22.43
CA ASP A 685 -2.46 6.32 22.74
C ASP A 685 -3.03 7.27 21.66
N SER A 686 -2.25 7.67 20.63
CA SER A 686 -2.73 8.52 19.52
C SER A 686 -1.99 8.31 18.19
N LEU A 687 -2.60 8.75 17.08
CA LEU A 687 -2.26 8.36 15.70
C LEU A 687 -0.86 8.78 15.20
N GLY A 688 -0.02 7.76 14.94
CA GLY A 688 0.97 7.68 13.84
C GLY A 688 2.32 8.33 14.09
N GLU A 689 3.26 7.58 14.66
CA GLU A 689 4.68 7.96 14.71
C GLU A 689 5.55 6.77 14.29
N ASP A 690 6.61 7.05 13.54
CA ASP A 690 7.67 6.08 13.27
C ASP A 690 8.59 6.01 14.48
N VAL A 691 8.85 4.80 14.95
CA VAL A 691 9.70 4.56 16.11
C VAL A 691 10.78 3.55 15.76
N ASP A 692 11.99 3.86 16.15
CA ASP A 692 13.14 3.03 15.87
C ASP A 692 13.36 2.03 16.99
N MET A 693 13.23 0.75 16.68
CA MET A 693 13.40 -0.33 17.64
C MET A 693 14.68 -1.10 17.35
N VAL A 694 15.52 -1.31 18.36
CA VAL A 694 16.74 -2.12 18.27
C VAL A 694 16.85 -3.07 19.45
N VAL A 695 17.29 -4.31 19.17
CA VAL A 695 17.46 -5.36 20.18
C VAL A 695 18.88 -5.87 20.22
N TYR A 696 19.51 -5.90 21.39
CA TYR A 696 20.86 -6.41 21.60
C TYR A 696 20.84 -7.70 22.42
N PHE A 697 21.61 -8.68 21.98
CA PHE A 697 21.85 -9.92 22.71
C PHE A 697 23.17 -9.88 23.46
N HIS A 698 23.13 -10.22 24.73
CA HIS A 698 24.30 -10.36 25.59
C HIS A 698 24.51 -11.83 25.96
N TYR A 699 25.61 -12.37 25.47
CA TYR A 699 26.15 -13.66 25.84
C TYR A 699 27.01 -13.47 27.09
N GLY A 700 26.78 -14.25 28.14
CA GLY A 700 27.62 -14.17 29.34
C GLY A 700 29.08 -14.50 28.99
N GLN A 701 30.03 -13.74 29.54
CA GLN A 701 31.47 -14.07 29.46
C GLN A 701 31.79 -15.39 30.14
#